data_AF-A0A166LL94-F1
#
_entry.id   AF-A0A166LL94-F1
#
_cell.length_a   1.000
_cell.length_b   1.000
_cell.length_c   1.000
_cell.angle_alpha   90.00
_cell.angle_beta   90.00
_cell.angle_gamma   90.00
#
_symmetry.space_group_name_H-M   'P 1'
#
loop_
_entity.id
_entity.type
_entity.pdbx_description
1 polymer ?
#
loop_
_entity_poly.entity_id
_entity_poly.type
_entity_poly.pdbx_seq_one_letter_code
_entity_poly.pdbx_strand_id
1 'polypeptide(L)'
;MRNFGHLPLKLATSWAPRAGGADTDKAALRPNEVSGRELYYTVSNLKTTPPLLLHLVPLLKPSSRHLHRTQMANPNPNLNLNPDSDPNPNPNPNPNPKPETDPKPEPEYELRTLAWVKLSCCMVAAVAVMIAGIVLSTSKNRVAGSATVHSVIPVLPPSEPRYASAMGAVFTVITMIITETIGSVHSTALRSTLVNERRLSLQHKTTPNTSPGTLPSTLPPSTLPPSTLPSTLLPSTPLPSNTQYHFEFNTNSRLFTAGKGWANGRLMTTLMALLLVISYAASALIVLKLQILGGLGLSNTENATGLAAPPIIVFGLSLFLQGAISLFGAKYCGPYWLENTDMLATTKKQIDYGIISHHPHRCMCDVRQSQNIPDPLVAVKPSARQPSASSASPTVKKAVNVAWGLILVYIIWGVIIYTLSVTVSTKTSKSGKIKTVGVGTEKLSDFSWAFLSNNNTQSFGVAFLTIHAFEEASLPRAAWPSILLVFMVIQGSLTLALNHCEAIINTTRDEVVWRQATGYWGVSTLEQGFIRTLVVGALGSWRSVFLLAAKFFCHWLFAQSFQVVGVFSQVNQFAGTHFIGITVIAHCAQVWYTSAVLVGFATITTLIANYKPHGPQPAAYGHFQTLADLIDEWYPVVYWGHKSGPDKDGVCHAGTHCKNLPKRKNKNRTAGTSDQPMPPANEALESVETVDSRAEMVRWAAVRDADAVDAVPGADAGGLFVAGVEHAVQKHVSVAR
;
A
#
# COMPACT_ATOMS: atom_id res chain seq x y z
N MET A 1 -0.64 -9.06 -25.08
CA MET A 1 -1.40 -7.96 -25.69
C MET A 1 -1.61 -8.28 -27.17
N ARG A 2 -2.71 -8.97 -27.49
CA ARG A 2 -3.35 -9.08 -28.81
C ARG A 2 -4.80 -9.50 -28.55
N ASN A 3 -5.72 -8.91 -29.30
CA ASN A 3 -7.14 -9.22 -29.43
C ASN A 3 -8.07 -8.84 -28.27
N PHE A 4 -8.63 -7.63 -28.33
CA PHE A 4 -10.04 -7.42 -27.98
C PHE A 4 -10.73 -6.82 -29.21
N GLY A 5 -11.72 -7.57 -29.71
CA GLY A 5 -12.45 -7.28 -30.93
C GLY A 5 -13.45 -6.15 -30.79
N HIS A 6 -13.68 -5.49 -31.92
CA HIS A 6 -14.71 -4.49 -32.16
C HIS A 6 -16.13 -5.05 -31.92
N LEU A 7 -16.96 -4.29 -31.19
CA LEU A 7 -18.41 -4.36 -31.28
C LEU A 7 -18.92 -3.06 -31.93
N PRO A 8 -19.76 -3.10 -32.97
CA PRO A 8 -20.37 -1.91 -33.55
C PRO A 8 -21.69 -1.58 -32.82
N LEU A 9 -21.78 -0.35 -32.29
CA LEU A 9 -23.01 0.22 -31.77
C LEU A 9 -23.83 0.78 -32.94
N LYS A 10 -24.82 0.04 -33.45
CA LYS A 10 -25.83 0.57 -34.39
C LYS A 10 -26.92 1.28 -33.60
N LEU A 11 -26.95 2.60 -33.64
CA LEU A 11 -28.12 3.40 -33.25
C LEU A 11 -29.05 3.54 -34.46
N ALA A 12 -30.26 3.01 -34.36
CA ALA A 12 -31.35 3.29 -35.29
C ALA A 12 -32.02 4.60 -34.88
N THR A 13 -31.92 5.61 -35.73
CA THR A 13 -32.67 6.86 -35.65
C THR A 13 -33.93 6.75 -36.49
N SER A 14 -35.10 6.75 -35.85
CA SER A 14 -36.33 7.24 -36.45
C SER A 14 -37.30 7.49 -35.31
N TRP A 15 -37.83 8.71 -35.20
CA TRP A 15 -39.21 9.00 -34.79
C TRP A 15 -39.48 10.49 -35.03
N ALA A 16 -40.45 10.75 -35.89
CA ALA A 16 -41.01 12.08 -36.19
C ALA A 16 -42.10 12.44 -35.17
N PRO A 17 -42.37 13.74 -34.90
CA PRO A 17 -43.33 14.15 -33.89
C PRO A 17 -44.76 14.16 -34.43
N ARG A 18 -45.70 13.63 -33.64
CA ARG A 18 -47.14 13.79 -33.85
C ARG A 18 -47.65 14.90 -32.95
N ALA A 19 -48.09 16.00 -33.57
CA ALA A 19 -48.77 17.10 -32.89
C ALA A 19 -50.16 16.65 -32.42
N GLY A 20 -50.52 17.01 -31.20
CA GLY A 20 -51.84 16.81 -30.62
C GLY A 20 -51.99 17.76 -29.44
N GLY A 21 -52.67 18.89 -29.68
CA GLY A 21 -53.08 19.83 -28.65
C GLY A 21 -54.30 19.31 -27.90
N ALA A 22 -54.42 19.73 -26.64
CA ALA A 22 -55.69 19.83 -25.94
C ALA A 22 -55.56 20.84 -24.79
N ASP A 23 -56.55 21.72 -24.76
CA ASP A 23 -56.82 22.76 -23.76
C ASP A 23 -56.85 22.25 -22.32
N THR A 24 -56.48 23.11 -21.38
CA THR A 24 -56.95 23.00 -20.00
C THR A 24 -57.29 24.37 -19.42
N ASP A 25 -58.51 24.44 -18.92
CA ASP A 25 -59.22 25.57 -18.37
C ASP A 25 -58.57 26.16 -17.12
N LYS A 26 -58.72 27.48 -17.02
CA LYS A 26 -58.43 28.29 -15.84
C LYS A 26 -59.55 28.14 -14.81
N ALA A 27 -59.22 27.66 -13.61
CA ALA A 27 -60.05 27.83 -12.43
C ALA A 27 -59.31 28.65 -11.38
N ALA A 28 -59.85 29.84 -11.11
CA ALA A 28 -59.40 30.78 -10.09
C ALA A 28 -59.86 30.33 -8.69
N LEU A 29 -58.95 30.38 -7.71
CA LEU A 29 -59.27 30.25 -6.29
C LEU A 29 -58.81 31.50 -5.53
N ARG A 30 -59.75 32.06 -4.77
CA ARG A 30 -59.59 33.22 -3.88
C ARG A 30 -58.75 32.88 -2.65
N PRO A 31 -58.01 33.83 -2.05
CA PRO A 31 -57.38 33.64 -0.76
C PRO A 31 -58.35 34.04 0.37
N ASN A 32 -58.50 33.18 1.37
CA ASN A 32 -59.07 33.55 2.66
C ASN A 32 -57.92 33.75 3.66
N GLU A 33 -57.85 34.96 4.20
CA GLU A 33 -57.12 35.32 5.40
C GLU A 33 -57.65 34.53 6.60
N VAL A 34 -56.77 33.90 7.37
CA VAL A 34 -57.03 33.59 8.78
C VAL A 34 -55.81 33.96 9.61
N SER A 35 -56.06 34.92 10.49
CA SER A 35 -55.21 35.47 11.54
C SER A 35 -55.04 34.49 12.71
N GLY A 36 -53.82 34.45 13.25
CA GLY A 36 -53.58 34.43 14.70
C GLY A 36 -53.45 33.06 15.39
N ARG A 37 -52.23 32.76 15.85
CA ARG A 37 -51.86 32.65 17.28
C ARG A 37 -50.46 32.04 17.40
N GLU A 38 -49.52 32.86 17.88
CA GLU A 38 -48.25 32.38 18.42
C GLU A 38 -48.51 31.62 19.73
N LEU A 39 -48.01 30.39 19.81
CA LEU A 39 -47.94 29.62 21.04
C LEU A 39 -46.48 29.19 21.23
N TYR A 40 -45.78 29.94 22.07
CA TYR A 40 -44.48 29.58 22.59
C TYR A 40 -44.63 28.32 23.47
N TYR A 41 -44.07 27.21 23.02
CA TYR A 41 -43.85 26.04 23.87
C TYR A 41 -42.37 25.90 24.19
N THR A 42 -42.05 26.16 25.45
CA THR A 42 -40.80 25.84 26.12
C THR A 42 -40.70 24.33 26.26
N VAL A 43 -39.81 23.68 25.52
CA VAL A 43 -39.48 22.26 25.73
C VAL A 43 -38.36 22.16 26.76
N SER A 44 -38.75 21.77 27.97
CA SER A 44 -37.90 21.42 29.08
C SER A 44 -37.20 20.06 28.90
N ASN A 45 -35.88 20.07 29.13
CA ASN A 45 -35.04 19.01 29.69
C ASN A 45 -35.28 17.55 29.26
N LEU A 46 -34.56 17.13 28.21
CA LEU A 46 -34.13 15.74 28.08
C LEU A 46 -32.64 15.67 28.46
N LYS A 47 -32.34 15.11 29.64
CA LYS A 47 -30.96 14.74 30.04
C LYS A 47 -30.44 13.68 29.06
N THR A 48 -29.68 14.10 28.08
CA THR A 48 -28.92 13.22 27.19
C THR A 48 -27.74 12.62 27.95
N THR A 49 -27.75 11.31 28.13
CA THR A 49 -26.55 10.50 28.33
C THR A 49 -25.59 10.69 27.15
N PRO A 50 -24.26 10.80 27.36
CA PRO A 50 -23.32 11.07 26.28
C PRO A 50 -23.07 9.82 25.42
N PRO A 51 -22.76 9.98 24.13
CA PRO A 51 -22.48 8.85 23.24
C PRO A 51 -21.11 8.22 23.53
N LEU A 52 -21.12 6.91 23.77
CA LEU A 52 -19.98 6.02 24.04
C LEU A 52 -18.97 5.86 22.88
N LEU A 53 -19.03 6.69 21.83
CA LEU A 53 -18.25 6.51 20.60
C LEU A 53 -16.89 7.27 20.57
N LEU A 54 -16.51 7.95 21.65
CA LEU A 54 -15.28 8.75 21.74
C LEU A 54 -14.20 8.17 22.67
N HIS A 55 -14.38 6.94 23.20
CA HIS A 55 -13.44 6.33 24.14
C HIS A 55 -12.42 5.34 23.55
N LEU A 56 -12.33 5.18 22.22
CA LEU A 56 -11.31 4.32 21.58
C LEU A 56 -9.97 5.00 21.28
N VAL A 57 -9.73 6.21 21.78
CA VAL A 57 -8.41 6.86 21.72
C VAL A 57 -8.10 7.54 23.06
N PRO A 58 -7.63 6.78 24.07
CA PRO A 58 -6.38 7.17 24.71
C PRO A 58 -5.55 5.94 25.14
N LEU A 59 -4.73 5.41 24.24
CA LEU A 59 -3.68 4.43 24.59
C LEU A 59 -2.34 4.82 23.96
N LEU A 60 -1.97 6.10 24.09
CA LEU A 60 -0.60 6.59 23.93
C LEU A 60 -0.36 7.72 24.95
N LYS A 61 -0.41 7.38 26.24
CA LYS A 61 0.18 8.21 27.29
C LYS A 61 1.54 7.58 27.65
N PRO A 62 2.68 8.23 27.40
CA PRO A 62 3.95 7.69 27.83
C PRO A 62 3.96 7.69 29.37
N SER A 63 4.02 6.50 29.96
CA SER A 63 4.29 6.33 31.38
C SER A 63 5.74 6.79 31.60
N SER A 64 5.89 8.00 32.14
CA SER A 64 7.15 8.45 32.74
C SER A 64 7.40 7.61 33.99
N ARG A 65 8.04 6.45 33.82
CA ARG A 65 8.73 5.77 34.92
C ARG A 65 10.20 6.15 34.88
N HIS A 66 10.63 6.75 35.98
CA HIS A 66 12.02 6.97 36.35
C HIS A 66 12.88 5.74 36.03
N LEU A 67 13.76 5.88 35.04
CA LEU A 67 14.91 5.01 34.89
C LEU A 67 15.96 5.47 35.90
N HIS A 68 16.28 4.60 36.85
CA HIS A 68 17.50 4.69 37.62
C HIS A 68 18.69 4.76 36.65
N ARG A 69 19.35 5.91 36.67
CA ARG A 69 20.62 6.17 36.02
C ARG A 69 21.69 5.40 36.78
N THR A 70 22.05 4.22 36.31
CA THR A 70 23.30 3.57 36.75
C THR A 70 24.44 4.33 36.08
N GLN A 71 25.06 5.19 36.88
CA GLN A 71 26.22 5.98 36.55
C GLN A 71 27.41 5.02 36.39
N MET A 72 27.82 4.71 35.15
CA MET A 72 29.09 4.04 34.93
C MET A 72 30.21 5.04 35.22
N ALA A 73 30.96 4.76 36.27
CA ALA A 73 32.16 5.48 36.64
C ALA A 73 33.28 5.23 35.61
N ASN A 74 33.98 6.32 35.35
CA ASN A 74 35.23 6.49 34.62
C ASN A 74 36.32 5.46 34.99
N PRO A 75 37.01 4.79 34.05
CA PRO A 75 38.27 4.13 34.37
C PRO A 75 39.45 5.06 34.05
N ASN A 76 40.16 5.44 35.11
CA ASN A 76 41.50 6.03 35.07
C ASN A 76 42.52 4.96 34.62
N PRO A 77 43.53 5.26 33.78
CA PRO A 77 44.52 4.28 33.34
C PRO A 77 45.77 4.38 34.23
N ASN A 78 46.02 3.36 35.03
CA ASN A 78 47.38 3.01 35.47
C ASN A 78 47.34 1.68 36.19
N LEU A 79 47.91 0.63 35.59
CA LEU A 79 48.54 -0.42 36.35
C LEU A 79 49.66 -1.07 35.53
N ASN A 80 50.79 -1.09 36.22
CA ASN A 80 52.14 -1.40 35.84
C ASN A 80 52.28 -2.89 35.48
N LEU A 81 53.15 -3.17 34.51
CA LEU A 81 53.61 -4.50 34.15
C LEU A 81 54.45 -5.09 35.30
N ASN A 82 54.23 -6.36 35.61
CA ASN A 82 55.30 -7.24 36.10
C ASN A 82 55.12 -8.63 35.47
N PRO A 83 56.12 -9.16 34.74
CA PRO A 83 56.13 -10.54 34.29
C PRO A 83 56.84 -11.41 35.34
N ASP A 84 56.30 -12.58 35.64
CA ASP A 84 57.03 -13.81 35.98
C ASP A 84 56.11 -14.80 36.72
N SER A 85 55.78 -15.91 36.06
CA SER A 85 55.85 -17.28 36.61
C SER A 85 55.41 -18.31 35.57
N ASP A 86 56.13 -19.42 35.59
CA ASP A 86 56.26 -20.49 34.60
C ASP A 86 54.98 -21.18 34.06
N PRO A 87 55.07 -21.82 32.88
CA PRO A 87 54.05 -22.73 32.38
C PRO A 87 54.26 -24.14 32.94
N ASN A 88 53.26 -24.66 33.67
CA ASN A 88 53.16 -26.09 33.97
C ASN A 88 52.26 -26.77 32.92
N PRO A 89 52.74 -27.72 32.10
CA PRO A 89 51.92 -28.44 31.15
C PRO A 89 51.45 -29.76 31.77
N ASN A 90 50.17 -29.83 32.18
CA ASN A 90 49.53 -31.12 32.37
C ASN A 90 48.03 -31.05 32.02
N PRO A 91 47.60 -31.48 30.82
CA PRO A 91 46.19 -31.68 30.52
C PRO A 91 45.83 -33.10 30.93
N ASN A 92 45.18 -33.25 32.09
CA ASN A 92 44.48 -34.48 32.41
C ASN A 92 43.16 -34.49 31.61
N PRO A 93 42.92 -35.44 30.70
CA PRO A 93 41.67 -35.51 29.95
C PRO A 93 40.56 -35.98 30.90
N ASN A 94 39.59 -35.10 31.16
CA ASN A 94 38.38 -35.45 31.92
C ASN A 94 37.52 -36.40 31.06
N PRO A 95 37.34 -37.68 31.45
CA PRO A 95 36.64 -38.67 30.65
C PRO A 95 35.16 -38.71 31.05
N ASN A 96 34.43 -37.60 30.81
CA ASN A 96 32.97 -37.62 30.73
C ASN A 96 32.44 -36.23 30.34
N PRO A 97 32.34 -35.89 29.04
CA PRO A 97 31.41 -34.84 28.64
C PRO A 97 30.00 -35.33 29.03
N LYS A 98 29.38 -34.67 30.02
CA LYS A 98 27.96 -34.85 30.29
C LYS A 98 27.22 -34.70 28.96
N PRO A 99 26.28 -35.61 28.62
CA PRO A 99 25.47 -35.45 27.42
C PRO A 99 24.87 -34.05 27.44
N GLU A 100 25.26 -33.27 26.44
CA GLU A 100 24.77 -31.92 26.21
C GLU A 100 23.25 -32.04 26.16
N THR A 101 22.57 -31.49 27.17
CA THR A 101 21.11 -31.53 27.27
C THR A 101 20.55 -31.00 25.96
N ASP A 102 19.76 -31.83 25.28
CA ASP A 102 19.15 -31.50 23.99
C ASP A 102 18.69 -30.05 23.99
N PRO A 103 19.09 -29.24 22.99
CA PRO A 103 18.77 -27.83 22.95
C PRO A 103 17.26 -27.66 23.11
N LYS A 104 16.89 -26.98 24.19
CA LYS A 104 15.49 -26.70 24.54
C LYS A 104 14.80 -26.15 23.28
N PRO A 105 13.73 -26.79 22.79
CA PRO A 105 13.08 -26.38 21.55
C PRO A 105 12.70 -24.90 21.66
N GLU A 106 13.15 -24.09 20.70
CA GLU A 106 12.77 -22.69 20.62
C GLU A 106 11.24 -22.57 20.59
N PRO A 107 10.65 -21.57 21.26
CA PRO A 107 9.21 -21.43 21.38
C PRO A 107 8.58 -21.02 20.04
N GLU A 108 8.32 -21.99 19.16
CA GLU A 108 7.72 -21.80 17.83
C GLU A 108 6.25 -21.32 17.88
N TYR A 109 5.62 -21.34 19.06
CA TYR A 109 4.17 -21.16 19.22
C TYR A 109 3.70 -19.70 19.39
N GLU A 110 4.57 -18.78 19.82
CA GLU A 110 4.15 -17.41 20.16
C GLU A 110 3.74 -16.59 18.92
N LEU A 111 4.39 -16.85 17.79
CA LEU A 111 4.27 -16.07 16.56
C LEU A 111 2.92 -16.26 15.85
N ARG A 112 2.49 -17.51 15.67
CA ARG A 112 1.16 -17.77 15.07
C ARG A 112 0.06 -17.12 15.90
N THR A 113 0.13 -17.24 17.23
CA THR A 113 -0.86 -16.71 18.18
C THR A 113 -1.14 -15.24 17.92
N LEU A 114 -0.11 -14.46 17.60
CA LEU A 114 -0.27 -13.05 17.29
C LEU A 114 -1.02 -12.80 15.97
N ALA A 115 -0.71 -13.53 14.91
CA ALA A 115 -1.45 -13.45 13.66
C ALA A 115 -2.94 -13.78 13.87
N TRP A 116 -3.24 -14.78 14.72
CA TRP A 116 -4.60 -15.10 15.14
C TRP A 116 -5.25 -13.95 15.92
N VAL A 117 -4.54 -13.30 16.84
CA VAL A 117 -5.05 -12.14 17.60
C VAL A 117 -5.38 -10.97 16.67
N LYS A 118 -4.50 -10.63 15.72
CA LYS A 118 -4.73 -9.57 14.72
C LYS A 118 -5.98 -9.85 13.89
N LEU A 119 -6.09 -11.06 13.35
CA LEU A 119 -7.24 -11.47 12.54
C LEU A 119 -8.53 -11.49 13.38
N SER A 120 -8.48 -12.03 14.60
CA SER A 120 -9.63 -12.08 15.51
C SER A 120 -10.15 -10.66 15.80
N CYS A 121 -9.26 -9.72 16.16
CA CYS A 121 -9.62 -8.33 16.40
C CYS A 121 -10.28 -7.69 15.15
N CYS A 122 -9.70 -7.90 13.96
CA CYS A 122 -10.25 -7.38 12.70
C CYS A 122 -11.62 -8.01 12.36
N MET A 123 -11.79 -9.31 12.60
CA MET A 123 -13.05 -10.02 12.36
C MET A 123 -14.15 -9.55 13.31
N VAL A 124 -13.84 -9.33 14.59
CA VAL A 124 -14.78 -8.75 15.56
C VAL A 124 -15.21 -7.35 15.13
N ALA A 125 -14.27 -6.50 14.71
CA ALA A 125 -14.59 -5.17 14.19
C ALA A 125 -15.48 -5.24 12.94
N ALA A 126 -15.18 -6.15 12.01
CA ALA A 126 -15.98 -6.35 10.79
C ALA A 126 -17.43 -6.79 11.11
N VAL A 127 -17.60 -7.73 12.05
CA VAL A 127 -18.91 -8.18 12.51
C VAL A 127 -19.67 -7.05 13.21
N ALA A 128 -19.01 -6.26 14.06
CA ALA A 128 -19.62 -5.12 14.73
C ALA A 128 -20.12 -4.07 13.72
N VAL A 129 -19.32 -3.75 12.69
CA VAL A 129 -19.72 -2.86 11.58
C VAL A 129 -20.92 -3.42 10.82
N MET A 130 -20.92 -4.72 10.52
CA MET A 130 -22.03 -5.37 9.82
C MET A 130 -23.32 -5.35 10.65
N ILE A 131 -23.24 -5.68 11.95
CA ILE A 131 -24.39 -5.59 12.88
C ILE A 131 -24.89 -4.16 12.96
N ALA A 132 -24.00 -3.17 13.09
CA ALA A 132 -24.37 -1.76 13.08
C ALA A 132 -25.14 -1.41 11.81
N GLY A 133 -24.68 -1.84 10.63
CA GLY A 133 -25.39 -1.66 9.37
C GLY A 133 -26.76 -2.33 9.33
N ILE A 134 -26.90 -3.56 9.83
CA ILE A 134 -28.18 -4.27 9.90
C ILE A 134 -29.15 -3.55 10.83
N VAL A 135 -28.71 -3.18 12.04
CA VAL A 135 -29.50 -2.41 13.02
C VAL A 135 -29.92 -1.06 12.41
N LEU A 136 -29.01 -0.38 11.70
CA LEU A 136 -29.31 0.86 10.99
C LEU A 136 -30.41 0.65 9.94
N SER A 137 -30.35 -0.46 9.19
CA SER A 137 -31.31 -0.79 8.15
C SER A 137 -32.68 -1.24 8.69
N THR A 138 -32.74 -1.84 9.88
CA THR A 138 -34.00 -2.27 10.52
C THR A 138 -34.60 -1.18 11.40
N SER A 139 -33.81 -0.19 11.83
CA SER A 139 -34.30 0.91 12.65
C SER A 139 -35.40 1.67 11.91
N LYS A 140 -36.60 1.64 12.48
CA LYS A 140 -37.73 2.49 12.06
C LYS A 140 -37.60 3.85 12.73
N ASN A 141 -36.45 4.50 12.57
CA ASN A 141 -36.28 5.83 13.13
C ASN A 141 -37.14 6.79 12.32
N ARG A 142 -38.25 7.24 12.92
CA ARG A 142 -39.01 8.40 12.42
C ARG A 142 -38.15 9.63 12.63
N VAL A 143 -37.38 10.00 11.62
CA VAL A 143 -36.73 11.29 11.57
C VAL A 143 -37.84 12.34 11.39
N ALA A 144 -38.06 13.18 12.40
CA ALA A 144 -38.92 14.36 12.31
C ALA A 144 -40.32 14.12 11.71
N GLY A 145 -41.01 13.04 12.09
CA GLY A 145 -42.36 12.73 11.60
C GLY A 145 -42.43 12.09 10.20
N SER A 146 -41.29 11.82 9.56
CA SER A 146 -41.11 11.20 8.23
C SER A 146 -41.61 9.75 8.08
N ALA A 147 -42.11 9.38 6.89
CA ALA A 147 -42.10 8.04 6.32
C ALA A 147 -40.69 7.42 6.43
N THR A 148 -40.64 6.18 6.87
CA THR A 148 -39.40 5.44 7.11
C THR A 148 -38.65 5.24 5.79
N VAL A 149 -37.54 5.95 5.62
CA VAL A 149 -36.56 5.59 4.59
C VAL A 149 -35.77 4.43 5.16
N HIS A 150 -36.05 3.24 4.65
CA HIS A 150 -35.18 2.11 4.95
C HIS A 150 -33.76 2.50 4.54
N SER A 151 -32.83 2.44 5.50
CA SER A 151 -31.38 2.45 5.28
C SER A 151 -30.60 3.78 5.28
N VAL A 152 -31.18 4.95 5.56
CA VAL A 152 -30.39 6.19 5.74
C VAL A 152 -30.76 6.87 7.05
N ILE A 153 -29.77 7.11 7.92
CA ILE A 153 -29.98 7.78 9.20
C ILE A 153 -29.25 9.12 9.22
N PRO A 154 -29.95 10.25 9.44
CA PRO A 154 -29.30 11.51 9.76
C PRO A 154 -28.64 11.39 11.13
N VAL A 155 -27.34 11.64 11.20
CA VAL A 155 -26.58 11.50 12.45
C VAL A 155 -26.52 12.84 13.18
N LEU A 156 -26.42 13.93 12.44
CA LEU A 156 -26.28 15.26 13.00
C LEU A 156 -27.33 16.23 12.44
N PRO A 157 -27.74 17.22 13.25
CA PRO A 157 -28.47 18.39 12.77
C PRO A 157 -27.70 19.11 11.64
N PRO A 158 -28.34 20.07 10.95
CA PRO A 158 -27.73 20.86 9.89
C PRO A 158 -26.39 21.41 10.39
N SER A 159 -25.32 20.77 9.96
CA SER A 159 -23.97 20.97 10.48
C SER A 159 -23.11 21.37 9.31
N GLU A 160 -22.05 22.11 9.60
CA GLU A 160 -21.15 22.58 8.56
C GLU A 160 -20.70 21.43 7.66
N PRO A 161 -20.61 21.64 6.33
CA PRO A 161 -20.20 20.62 5.35
C PRO A 161 -18.83 19.97 5.66
N ARG A 162 -18.05 20.58 6.57
CA ARG A 162 -16.81 20.04 7.12
C ARG A 162 -16.99 18.72 7.86
N TYR A 163 -18.14 18.49 8.50
CA TYR A 163 -18.36 17.27 9.29
C TYR A 163 -18.41 16.01 8.42
N ALA A 164 -19.15 16.03 7.31
CA ALA A 164 -19.22 14.90 6.38
C ALA A 164 -17.82 14.54 5.83
N SER A 165 -17.02 15.56 5.50
CA SER A 165 -15.63 15.37 5.05
C SER A 165 -14.75 14.75 6.14
N ALA A 166 -14.87 15.21 7.39
CA ALA A 166 -14.13 14.67 8.53
C ALA A 166 -14.52 13.21 8.83
N MET A 167 -15.82 12.89 8.83
CA MET A 167 -16.29 11.51 9.00
C MET A 167 -15.80 10.60 7.87
N GLY A 168 -15.81 11.08 6.63
CA GLY A 168 -15.24 10.35 5.50
C GLY A 168 -13.75 10.04 5.68
N ALA A 169 -12.97 10.99 6.22
CA ALA A 169 -11.58 10.77 6.58
C ALA A 169 -11.43 9.69 7.67
N VAL A 170 -12.26 9.73 8.71
CA VAL A 170 -12.26 8.72 9.80
C VAL A 170 -12.51 7.32 9.24
N PHE A 171 -13.55 7.13 8.41
CA PHE A 171 -13.81 5.82 7.79
C PHE A 171 -12.68 5.38 6.85
N THR A 172 -12.02 6.32 6.17
CA THR A 172 -10.84 6.01 5.34
C THR A 172 -9.69 5.48 6.21
N VAL A 173 -9.40 6.12 7.35
CA VAL A 173 -8.38 5.66 8.31
C VAL A 173 -8.71 4.27 8.86
N ILE A 174 -9.95 4.06 9.29
CA ILE A 174 -10.41 2.76 9.81
C ILE A 174 -10.24 1.67 8.74
N THR A 175 -10.68 1.94 7.50
CA THR A 175 -10.55 1.02 6.37
C THR A 175 -9.08 0.67 6.14
N MET A 176 -8.20 1.67 6.12
CA MET A 176 -6.77 1.48 5.91
C MET A 176 -6.14 0.62 7.00
N ILE A 177 -6.40 0.91 8.29
CA ILE A 177 -5.83 0.16 9.40
C ILE A 177 -6.25 -1.32 9.35
N ILE A 178 -7.56 -1.58 9.16
CA ILE A 178 -8.08 -2.96 9.15
C ILE A 178 -7.56 -3.71 7.93
N THR A 179 -7.64 -3.11 6.73
CA THR A 179 -7.21 -3.78 5.49
C THR A 179 -5.70 -4.04 5.45
N GLU A 180 -4.87 -3.13 5.98
CA GLU A 180 -3.43 -3.38 6.10
C GLU A 180 -3.12 -4.47 7.12
N THR A 181 -3.86 -4.52 8.23
CA THR A 181 -3.68 -5.56 9.25
C THR A 181 -4.01 -6.94 8.67
N ILE A 182 -5.18 -7.08 8.03
CA ILE A 182 -5.59 -8.34 7.38
C ILE A 182 -4.62 -8.71 6.24
N GLY A 183 -4.25 -7.73 5.42
CA GLY A 183 -3.32 -7.91 4.31
C GLY A 183 -1.92 -8.31 4.75
N SER A 184 -1.46 -7.87 5.93
CA SER A 184 -0.17 -8.28 6.50
C SER A 184 -0.16 -9.77 6.84
N VAL A 185 -1.21 -10.27 7.49
CA VAL A 185 -1.33 -11.69 7.84
C VAL A 185 -1.47 -12.55 6.58
N HIS A 186 -2.26 -12.11 5.61
CA HIS A 186 -2.34 -12.80 4.31
C HIS A 186 -0.98 -12.87 3.61
N SER A 187 -0.24 -11.76 3.58
CA SER A 187 1.09 -11.69 2.96
C SER A 187 2.07 -12.66 3.63
N THR A 188 2.07 -12.74 4.96
CA THR A 188 2.88 -13.69 5.73
C THR A 188 2.50 -15.14 5.41
N ALA A 189 1.20 -15.45 5.38
CA ALA A 189 0.70 -16.78 5.05
C ALA A 189 1.05 -17.21 3.61
N LEU A 190 0.91 -16.30 2.65
CA LEU A 190 1.28 -16.51 1.26
C LEU A 190 2.78 -16.77 1.12
N ARG A 191 3.64 -15.94 1.75
CA ARG A 191 5.10 -16.16 1.75
C ARG A 191 5.47 -17.51 2.34
N SER A 192 4.88 -17.86 3.48
CA SER A 192 5.09 -19.15 4.14
C SER A 192 4.72 -20.33 3.23
N THR A 193 3.61 -20.20 2.50
CA THR A 193 3.16 -21.23 1.54
C THR A 193 4.13 -21.37 0.36
N LEU A 194 4.57 -20.25 -0.22
CA LEU A 194 5.50 -20.26 -1.36
C LEU A 194 6.84 -20.90 -0.99
N VAL A 195 7.35 -20.62 0.21
CA VAL A 195 8.57 -21.27 0.72
C VAL A 195 8.36 -22.76 0.92
N ASN A 196 7.22 -23.17 1.47
CA ASN A 196 6.89 -24.59 1.65
C ASN A 196 6.76 -25.33 0.30
N GLU A 197 6.08 -24.73 -0.69
CA GLU A 197 5.96 -25.30 -2.04
C GLU A 197 7.33 -25.46 -2.73
N ARG A 198 8.23 -24.50 -2.55
CA ARG A 198 9.60 -24.57 -3.08
C ARG A 198 10.36 -25.74 -2.45
N ARG A 199 10.26 -25.92 -1.13
CA ARG A 199 10.89 -27.04 -0.41
C ARG A 199 10.37 -28.39 -0.91
N LEU A 200 9.05 -28.55 -1.01
CA LEU A 200 8.45 -29.80 -1.50
C LEU A 200 8.88 -30.13 -2.93
N SER A 201 9.02 -29.10 -3.77
CA SER A 201 9.51 -29.26 -5.14
C SER A 201 10.98 -29.74 -5.19
N LEU A 202 11.81 -29.29 -4.26
CA LEU A 202 13.20 -29.74 -4.13
C LEU A 202 13.28 -31.19 -3.61
N GLN A 203 12.46 -31.54 -2.61
CA GLN A 203 12.44 -32.91 -2.06
C GLN A 203 12.04 -33.96 -3.11
N HIS A 204 11.03 -33.67 -3.93
CA HIS A 204 10.59 -34.59 -4.99
C HIS A 204 11.68 -34.83 -6.06
N LYS A 205 12.57 -33.85 -6.30
CA LYS A 205 13.63 -33.99 -7.29
C LYS A 205 14.78 -34.89 -6.80
N THR A 206 14.98 -34.97 -5.49
CA THR A 206 16.08 -35.74 -4.89
C THR A 206 15.76 -37.22 -4.73
N THR A 207 14.48 -37.63 -4.77
CA THR A 207 14.11 -39.04 -4.78
C THR A 207 14.53 -39.65 -6.12
N PRO A 208 15.58 -40.51 -6.17
CA PRO A 208 15.98 -41.15 -7.41
C PRO A 208 14.78 -41.95 -7.92
N ASN A 209 14.48 -41.87 -9.21
CA ASN A 209 13.57 -42.80 -9.86
C ASN A 209 14.23 -44.18 -9.89
N THR A 210 14.33 -44.82 -8.72
CA THR A 210 14.50 -46.25 -8.59
C THR A 210 13.16 -46.85 -8.97
N SER A 211 12.81 -46.74 -10.26
CA SER A 211 11.82 -47.63 -10.84
C SER A 211 12.31 -49.02 -10.50
N PRO A 212 11.51 -49.88 -9.84
CA PRO A 212 11.87 -51.27 -9.65
C PRO A 212 11.93 -51.87 -11.04
N GLY A 213 13.12 -51.80 -11.65
CA GLY A 213 13.42 -52.47 -12.89
C GLY A 213 13.14 -53.93 -12.65
N THR A 214 12.09 -54.41 -13.31
CA THR A 214 11.88 -55.82 -13.56
C THR A 214 13.19 -56.34 -14.11
N LEU A 215 13.97 -57.00 -13.25
CA LEU A 215 15.17 -57.73 -13.66
C LEU A 215 14.74 -58.68 -14.79
N PRO A 216 15.31 -58.58 -16.00
CA PRO A 216 15.21 -59.68 -16.94
C PRO A 216 16.01 -60.83 -16.34
N SER A 217 15.28 -61.74 -15.70
CA SER A 217 15.79 -63.02 -15.22
C SER A 217 16.09 -63.90 -16.43
N THR A 218 17.24 -63.75 -17.08
CA THR A 218 17.87 -64.77 -17.95
C THR A 218 19.17 -64.22 -18.51
N LEU A 219 20.28 -64.44 -17.81
CA LEU A 219 21.61 -64.49 -18.43
C LEU A 219 22.47 -65.48 -17.61
N PRO A 220 23.14 -66.45 -18.27
CA PRO A 220 23.88 -67.50 -17.59
C PRO A 220 25.27 -67.03 -17.12
N PRO A 221 25.87 -67.74 -16.14
CA PRO A 221 27.16 -67.36 -15.57
C PRO A 221 28.30 -67.88 -16.46
N SER A 222 29.07 -66.99 -17.09
CA SER A 222 30.34 -67.36 -17.74
C SER A 222 31.31 -66.18 -17.80
N THR A 223 32.32 -66.22 -16.92
CA THR A 223 33.73 -65.85 -17.16
C THR A 223 34.02 -64.65 -18.09
N LEU A 224 34.29 -63.48 -17.51
CA LEU A 224 35.08 -62.40 -18.14
C LEU A 224 35.98 -61.69 -17.09
N PRO A 225 37.17 -61.18 -17.49
CA PRO A 225 38.26 -60.78 -16.60
C PRO A 225 38.13 -59.33 -16.08
N PRO A 226 38.92 -58.95 -15.05
CA PRO A 226 38.88 -57.61 -14.46
C PRO A 226 39.71 -56.63 -15.30
N SER A 227 39.08 -55.75 -16.08
CA SER A 227 39.76 -54.54 -16.58
C SER A 227 38.77 -53.46 -17.05
N THR A 228 39.00 -52.24 -16.53
CA THR A 228 38.67 -50.94 -17.15
C THR A 228 37.22 -50.70 -17.60
N LEU A 229 36.36 -50.29 -16.66
CA LEU A 229 35.13 -49.54 -16.97
C LEU A 229 35.44 -48.04 -16.86
N PRO A 230 35.37 -47.27 -17.95
CA PRO A 230 35.53 -45.82 -17.89
C PRO A 230 34.34 -45.23 -17.15
N SER A 231 34.61 -44.47 -16.08
CA SER A 231 33.65 -43.60 -15.40
C SER A 231 33.19 -42.52 -16.36
N THR A 232 32.34 -42.91 -17.31
CA THR A 232 31.71 -41.99 -18.26
C THR A 232 30.62 -41.29 -17.47
N LEU A 233 31.00 -40.18 -16.85
CA LEU A 233 30.09 -39.22 -16.22
C LEU A 233 28.99 -38.89 -17.23
N LEU A 234 27.81 -39.50 -17.05
CA LEU A 234 26.62 -39.13 -17.81
C LEU A 234 26.44 -37.62 -17.62
N PRO A 235 26.46 -36.83 -18.71
CA PRO A 235 26.26 -35.40 -18.60
C PRO A 235 24.91 -35.18 -17.95
N SER A 236 24.91 -34.61 -16.76
CA SER A 236 23.70 -34.22 -16.05
C SER A 236 22.96 -33.25 -16.96
N THR A 237 21.89 -33.72 -17.60
CA THR A 237 21.09 -32.91 -18.50
C THR A 237 20.66 -31.66 -17.72
N PRO A 238 21.07 -30.45 -18.14
CA PRO A 238 20.78 -29.25 -17.39
C PRO A 238 19.27 -29.15 -17.23
N LEU A 239 18.85 -29.01 -15.97
CA LEU A 239 17.45 -28.96 -15.60
C LEU A 239 16.75 -27.92 -16.48
N PRO A 240 15.57 -28.22 -17.08
CA PRO A 240 14.87 -27.26 -17.92
C PRO A 240 14.67 -25.96 -17.14
N SER A 241 15.31 -24.90 -17.63
CA SER A 241 15.38 -23.56 -17.02
C SER A 241 14.04 -22.83 -16.93
N ASN A 242 12.93 -23.51 -17.25
CA ASN A 242 11.64 -22.89 -17.54
C ASN A 242 10.61 -23.00 -16.40
N THR A 243 10.91 -23.71 -15.31
CA THR A 243 10.12 -23.56 -14.07
C THR A 243 10.60 -22.31 -13.34
N GLN A 244 10.16 -21.17 -13.85
CA GLN A 244 10.41 -19.84 -13.29
C GLN A 244 9.91 -19.80 -11.84
N TYR A 245 10.82 -19.89 -10.88
CA TYR A 245 10.48 -19.94 -9.46
C TYR A 245 9.96 -18.56 -9.03
N HIS A 246 8.67 -18.46 -8.80
CA HIS A 246 7.93 -17.21 -8.53
C HIS A 246 8.26 -16.50 -7.18
N PHE A 247 9.26 -16.97 -6.41
CA PHE A 247 9.57 -16.45 -5.07
C PHE A 247 11.06 -16.15 -4.89
N GLU A 248 11.55 -15.14 -5.62
CA GLU A 248 12.95 -14.71 -5.60
C GLU A 248 13.22 -13.57 -4.60
N PHE A 249 12.22 -12.74 -4.33
CA PHE A 249 12.33 -11.55 -3.49
C PHE A 249 11.50 -11.68 -2.20
N ASN A 250 12.01 -11.13 -1.09
CA ASN A 250 11.27 -10.96 0.15
C ASN A 250 10.02 -10.11 -0.05
N THR A 251 10.17 -9.04 -0.82
CA THR A 251 9.06 -8.18 -1.23
C THR A 251 8.42 -8.73 -2.50
N ASN A 252 7.35 -9.50 -2.32
CA ASN A 252 6.43 -9.83 -3.39
C ASN A 252 5.15 -9.02 -3.25
N SER A 253 4.63 -8.52 -4.38
CA SER A 253 3.36 -7.80 -4.36
C SER A 253 2.25 -8.80 -4.03
N ARG A 254 1.79 -8.79 -2.78
CA ARG A 254 0.86 -9.80 -2.22
C ARG A 254 -0.42 -10.01 -3.01
N LEU A 255 -0.85 -9.02 -3.80
CA LEU A 255 -2.05 -9.09 -4.65
C LEU A 255 -1.79 -9.69 -6.04
N PHE A 256 -0.53 -9.79 -6.46
CA PHE A 256 -0.14 -10.25 -7.80
C PHE A 256 0.74 -11.50 -7.78
N THR A 257 1.04 -12.01 -6.59
CA THR A 257 1.74 -13.28 -6.39
C THR A 257 0.77 -14.30 -5.81
N ALA A 258 0.81 -15.53 -6.29
CA ALA A 258 -0.05 -16.61 -5.83
C ALA A 258 0.75 -17.92 -5.76
N GLY A 259 0.44 -18.75 -4.76
CA GLY A 259 0.91 -20.13 -4.68
C GLY A 259 0.10 -21.07 -5.56
N LYS A 260 0.51 -22.34 -5.59
CA LYS A 260 -0.23 -23.43 -6.26
C LYS A 260 -1.42 -23.91 -5.43
N GLY A 261 -1.34 -23.83 -4.10
CA GLY A 261 -2.42 -24.25 -3.19
C GLY A 261 -3.69 -23.40 -3.30
N TRP A 262 -4.85 -23.94 -2.94
CA TRP A 262 -6.14 -23.23 -3.04
C TRP A 262 -6.22 -21.98 -2.15
N ALA A 263 -5.78 -22.08 -0.89
CA ALA A 263 -6.00 -21.04 0.13
C ALA A 263 -5.17 -19.77 -0.12
N ASN A 264 -3.95 -19.95 -0.63
CA ASN A 264 -3.04 -18.87 -1.02
C ASN A 264 -2.83 -18.84 -2.54
N GLY A 265 -3.79 -19.40 -3.29
CA GLY A 265 -3.75 -19.53 -4.73
C GLY A 265 -4.31 -18.32 -5.45
N ARG A 266 -4.22 -18.35 -6.79
CA ARG A 266 -4.60 -17.21 -7.64
C ARG A 266 -6.04 -16.77 -7.41
N LEU A 267 -6.96 -17.72 -7.20
CA LEU A 267 -8.37 -17.41 -6.93
C LEU A 267 -8.53 -16.63 -5.62
N MET A 268 -7.95 -17.11 -4.51
CA MET A 268 -8.06 -16.46 -3.21
C MET A 268 -7.36 -15.11 -3.17
N THR A 269 -6.19 -14.99 -3.80
CA THR A 269 -5.50 -13.70 -3.93
C THR A 269 -6.30 -12.71 -4.78
N THR A 270 -6.93 -13.17 -5.86
CA THR A 270 -7.79 -12.31 -6.70
C THR A 270 -9.05 -11.89 -5.93
N LEU A 271 -9.66 -12.82 -5.17
CA LEU A 271 -10.81 -12.52 -4.33
C LEU A 271 -10.44 -11.55 -3.21
N MET A 272 -9.27 -11.71 -2.58
CA MET A 272 -8.74 -10.77 -1.60
C MET A 272 -8.57 -9.37 -2.21
N ALA A 273 -7.99 -9.27 -3.41
CA ALA A 273 -7.85 -8.01 -4.12
C ALA A 273 -9.21 -7.36 -4.45
N LEU A 274 -10.18 -8.16 -4.88
CA LEU A 274 -11.55 -7.69 -5.16
C LEU A 274 -12.24 -7.19 -3.89
N LEU A 275 -12.16 -7.95 -2.79
CA LEU A 275 -12.73 -7.56 -1.51
C LEU A 275 -12.08 -6.29 -0.95
N LEU A 276 -10.78 -6.12 -1.15
CA LEU A 276 -10.07 -4.89 -0.80
C LEU A 276 -10.66 -3.69 -1.55
N VAL A 277 -10.88 -3.81 -2.87
CA VAL A 277 -11.55 -2.78 -3.67
C VAL A 277 -12.96 -2.50 -3.16
N ILE A 278 -13.74 -3.55 -2.86
CA ILE A 278 -15.10 -3.42 -2.30
C ILE A 278 -15.08 -2.68 -0.96
N SER A 279 -14.15 -2.98 -0.06
CA SER A 279 -14.07 -2.31 1.24
C SER A 279 -13.81 -0.82 1.11
N TYR A 280 -12.89 -0.43 0.23
CA TYR A 280 -12.58 0.97 -0.06
C TYR A 280 -13.75 1.69 -0.74
N ALA A 281 -14.39 1.05 -1.73
CA ALA A 281 -15.58 1.58 -2.39
C ALA A 281 -16.75 1.77 -1.42
N ALA A 282 -17.02 0.76 -0.61
CA ALA A 282 -18.10 0.82 0.38
C ALA A 282 -17.81 1.88 1.46
N SER A 283 -16.55 2.02 1.92
CA SER A 283 -16.22 3.02 2.95
C SER A 283 -16.36 4.46 2.46
N ALA A 284 -16.03 4.74 1.19
CA ALA A 284 -16.29 6.03 0.56
C ALA A 284 -17.79 6.37 0.48
N LEU A 285 -18.65 5.35 0.50
CA LEU A 285 -20.11 5.47 0.43
C LEU A 285 -20.82 5.45 1.79
N ILE A 286 -20.12 5.26 2.91
CA ILE A 286 -20.75 5.19 4.24
C ILE A 286 -21.37 6.53 4.64
N VAL A 287 -20.63 7.63 4.39
CA VAL A 287 -21.05 8.98 4.76
C VAL A 287 -21.74 9.64 3.59
N LEU A 288 -23.01 10.02 3.77
CA LEU A 288 -23.80 10.72 2.77
C LEU A 288 -24.07 12.15 3.21
N LYS A 289 -24.08 13.05 2.24
CA LYS A 289 -24.71 14.36 2.43
C LYS A 289 -26.22 14.19 2.24
N LEU A 290 -27.01 14.88 3.04
CA LEU A 290 -28.46 14.90 2.91
C LEU A 290 -28.86 16.31 2.48
N GLN A 291 -29.66 16.42 1.42
CA GLN A 291 -30.26 17.67 0.98
C GLN A 291 -31.75 17.61 1.29
N ILE A 292 -32.21 18.52 2.14
CA ILE A 292 -33.61 18.68 2.50
C ILE A 292 -34.14 19.91 1.75
N LEU A 293 -35.02 19.66 0.80
CA LEU A 293 -35.67 20.68 -0.01
C LEU A 293 -36.96 21.11 0.69
N GLY A 294 -36.99 22.34 1.21
CA GLY A 294 -38.14 22.91 1.91
C GLY A 294 -38.62 24.24 1.31
N GLY A 295 -39.76 24.72 1.81
CA GLY A 295 -40.34 26.02 1.44
C GLY A 295 -41.33 25.96 0.27
N LEU A 296 -42.13 27.03 0.13
CA LEU A 296 -43.09 27.21 -0.95
C LEU A 296 -42.31 27.30 -2.28
N GLY A 297 -42.25 26.18 -3.03
CA GLY A 297 -41.48 26.08 -4.28
C GLY A 297 -40.10 25.42 -4.18
N LEU A 298 -39.79 24.70 -3.08
CA LEU A 298 -38.55 23.91 -2.93
C LEU A 298 -37.24 24.75 -3.06
N SER A 299 -37.30 26.04 -2.76
CA SER A 299 -36.15 26.97 -2.91
C SER A 299 -35.13 26.85 -1.78
N ASN A 300 -35.55 26.42 -0.59
CA ASN A 300 -34.66 26.36 0.56
C ASN A 300 -34.02 24.98 0.62
N THR A 301 -32.70 24.94 0.42
CA THR A 301 -31.92 23.70 0.55
C THR A 301 -31.18 23.71 1.86
N GLU A 302 -31.56 22.82 2.76
CA GLU A 302 -30.84 22.57 4.01
C GLU A 302 -29.95 21.33 3.85
N ASN A 303 -28.69 21.44 4.27
CA ASN A 303 -27.73 20.35 4.19
C ASN A 303 -27.55 19.69 5.56
N ALA A 304 -27.66 18.37 5.60
CA ALA A 304 -27.35 17.56 6.78
C ALA A 304 -26.37 16.42 6.43
N THR A 305 -25.90 15.69 7.43
CA THR A 305 -25.03 14.52 7.24
C THR A 305 -25.72 13.26 7.72
N GLY A 306 -25.67 12.20 6.91
CA GLY A 306 -26.24 10.90 7.23
C GLY A 306 -25.28 9.74 7.00
N LEU A 307 -25.69 8.57 7.48
CA LEU A 307 -25.02 7.30 7.24
C LEU A 307 -25.94 6.38 6.43
N ALA A 308 -25.39 5.69 5.43
CA ALA A 308 -26.12 4.69 4.66
C ALA A 308 -25.82 3.27 5.14
N ALA A 309 -26.88 2.50 5.42
CA ALA A 309 -26.77 1.13 5.88
C ALA A 309 -26.17 0.14 4.85
N PRO A 310 -26.57 0.13 3.55
CA PRO A 310 -26.05 -0.85 2.60
C PRO A 310 -24.53 -0.79 2.44
N PRO A 311 -23.90 0.40 2.26
CA PRO A 311 -22.44 0.49 2.25
C PRO A 311 -21.79 0.00 3.56
N ILE A 312 -22.38 0.27 4.73
CA ILE A 312 -21.87 -0.24 6.02
C ILE A 312 -21.92 -1.77 6.07
N ILE A 313 -23.02 -2.39 5.63
CA ILE A 313 -23.18 -3.85 5.60
C ILE A 313 -22.15 -4.47 4.64
N VAL A 314 -22.04 -3.93 3.42
CA VAL A 314 -21.08 -4.39 2.41
C VAL A 314 -19.64 -4.23 2.90
N PHE A 315 -19.34 -3.10 3.55
CA PHE A 315 -18.04 -2.84 4.16
C PHE A 315 -17.70 -3.90 5.22
N GLY A 316 -18.59 -4.13 6.20
CA GLY A 316 -18.40 -5.15 7.23
C GLY A 316 -18.26 -6.57 6.65
N LEU A 317 -19.12 -6.95 5.69
CA LEU A 317 -19.05 -8.26 5.03
C LEU A 317 -17.73 -8.44 4.26
N SER A 318 -17.29 -7.41 3.52
CA SER A 318 -16.06 -7.48 2.75
C SER A 318 -14.83 -7.66 3.66
N LEU A 319 -14.75 -6.93 4.78
CA LEU A 319 -13.68 -7.08 5.77
C LEU A 319 -13.71 -8.45 6.44
N PHE A 320 -14.91 -8.96 6.77
CA PHE A 320 -15.06 -10.30 7.34
C PHE A 320 -14.54 -11.38 6.40
N LEU A 321 -14.91 -11.31 5.12
CA LEU A 321 -14.46 -12.26 4.10
C LEU A 321 -12.95 -12.16 3.87
N GLN A 322 -12.35 -10.96 3.87
CA GLN A 322 -10.89 -10.82 3.83
C GLN A 322 -10.25 -11.50 5.05
N GLY A 323 -10.78 -11.24 6.25
CA GLY A 323 -10.32 -11.87 7.49
C GLY A 323 -10.37 -13.41 7.40
N ALA A 324 -11.48 -13.96 6.90
CA ALA A 324 -11.64 -15.40 6.70
C ALA A 324 -10.65 -15.98 5.69
N ILE A 325 -10.44 -15.33 4.55
CA ILE A 325 -9.44 -15.78 3.55
C ILE A 325 -8.03 -15.76 4.16
N SER A 326 -7.67 -14.69 4.87
CA SER A 326 -6.38 -14.62 5.59
C SER A 326 -6.23 -15.70 6.64
N LEU A 327 -7.32 -16.01 7.36
CA LEU A 327 -7.36 -17.06 8.38
C LEU A 327 -7.11 -18.45 7.76
N PHE A 328 -7.80 -18.75 6.65
CA PHE A 328 -7.58 -19.99 5.92
C PHE A 328 -6.17 -20.04 5.35
N GLY A 329 -5.70 -18.96 4.73
CA GLY A 329 -4.32 -18.85 4.26
C GLY A 329 -3.32 -19.15 5.37
N ALA A 330 -3.53 -18.61 6.57
CA ALA A 330 -2.68 -18.82 7.73
C ALA A 330 -2.76 -20.25 8.29
N LYS A 331 -3.96 -20.83 8.33
CA LYS A 331 -4.17 -22.22 8.78
C LYS A 331 -3.50 -23.25 7.86
N TYR A 332 -3.48 -22.99 6.55
CA TYR A 332 -3.01 -23.93 5.53
C TYR A 332 -1.60 -23.65 4.99
N CYS A 333 -0.84 -22.71 5.57
CA CYS A 333 0.46 -22.30 5.04
C CYS A 333 1.63 -23.29 5.27
N GLY A 334 1.35 -24.50 5.79
CA GLY A 334 2.35 -25.50 6.14
C GLY A 334 2.86 -25.36 7.58
N PRO A 335 3.82 -26.19 8.01
CA PRO A 335 4.41 -26.11 9.34
C PRO A 335 5.27 -24.85 9.54
N TYR A 336 5.88 -24.34 8.46
CA TYR A 336 6.78 -23.19 8.53
C TYR A 336 6.02 -21.86 8.45
N TRP A 337 5.88 -21.17 9.57
CA TRP A 337 5.38 -19.80 9.62
C TRP A 337 6.54 -18.81 9.55
N LEU A 338 6.51 -17.89 8.58
CA LEU A 338 7.49 -16.81 8.41
C LEU A 338 6.90 -15.50 8.89
N GLU A 339 6.75 -15.31 10.21
CA GLU A 339 6.19 -14.04 10.71
C GLU A 339 7.11 -12.84 10.42
N ASN A 340 8.42 -13.08 10.28
CA ASN A 340 9.38 -12.04 10.00
C ASN A 340 9.21 -11.45 8.59
N THR A 341 8.90 -10.16 8.57
CA THR A 341 9.19 -9.32 7.40
C THR A 341 10.69 -9.11 7.19
N ASP A 342 11.51 -9.53 8.16
CA ASP A 342 12.97 -9.44 8.08
C ASP A 342 13.51 -10.37 6.99
N MET A 343 14.07 -9.72 5.97
CA MET A 343 14.66 -10.32 4.80
C MET A 343 15.86 -11.22 5.15
N LEU A 344 16.70 -10.85 6.11
CA LEU A 344 17.91 -11.61 6.47
C LEU A 344 17.57 -12.84 7.30
N ALA A 345 16.69 -12.69 8.30
CA ALA A 345 16.22 -13.82 9.09
C ALA A 345 15.54 -14.87 8.18
N THR A 346 14.74 -14.40 7.22
CA THR A 346 14.08 -15.28 6.24
C THR A 346 15.08 -15.94 5.28
N THR A 347 16.12 -15.22 4.85
CA THR A 347 17.18 -15.78 4.01
C THR A 347 17.95 -16.88 4.76
N LYS A 348 18.40 -16.58 5.98
CA LYS A 348 19.10 -17.55 6.85
C LYS A 348 18.28 -18.81 7.04
N LYS A 349 16.99 -18.66 7.39
CA LYS A 349 16.07 -19.80 7.58
C LYS A 349 15.90 -20.64 6.30
N GLN A 350 15.92 -20.01 5.11
CA GLN A 350 15.90 -20.77 3.85
C GLN A 350 17.21 -21.52 3.58
N ILE A 351 18.37 -20.98 4.00
CA ILE A 351 19.66 -21.68 3.93
C ILE A 351 19.68 -22.86 4.90
N ASP A 352 19.28 -22.62 6.15
CA ASP A 352 19.24 -23.64 7.21
C ASP A 352 18.32 -24.83 6.81
N TYR A 353 17.28 -24.57 6.02
CA TYR A 353 16.40 -25.62 5.46
C TYR A 353 16.87 -26.22 4.13
N GLY A 354 18.03 -25.81 3.61
CA GLY A 354 18.55 -26.28 2.32
C GLY A 354 17.67 -25.90 1.12
N ILE A 355 16.84 -24.87 1.25
CA ILE A 355 15.96 -24.38 0.16
C ILE A 355 16.77 -23.53 -0.82
N ILE A 356 17.71 -22.76 -0.28
CA ILE A 356 18.70 -22.00 -1.06
C ILE A 356 20.08 -22.40 -0.55
N SER A 357 21.04 -22.50 -1.47
CA SER A 357 22.44 -22.79 -1.16
C SER A 357 23.28 -21.56 -1.46
N HIS A 358 24.24 -21.23 -0.60
CA HIS A 358 25.26 -20.22 -0.89
C HIS A 358 26.11 -20.67 -2.08
N HIS A 359 26.25 -19.83 -3.11
CA HIS A 359 27.18 -20.09 -4.21
C HIS A 359 28.52 -19.42 -3.92
N PRO A 360 29.62 -20.19 -3.80
CA PRO A 360 30.94 -19.60 -3.60
C PRO A 360 31.31 -18.68 -4.77
N HIS A 361 32.16 -17.69 -4.47
CA HIS A 361 32.68 -16.70 -5.43
C HIS A 361 31.66 -15.69 -5.99
N ARG A 362 30.43 -15.64 -5.46
CA ARG A 362 29.41 -14.66 -5.84
C ARG A 362 29.22 -13.50 -4.84
N CYS A 363 30.13 -13.36 -3.88
CA CYS A 363 30.03 -12.36 -2.81
C CYS A 363 30.12 -10.89 -3.29
N MET A 364 30.42 -10.63 -4.56
CA MET A 364 30.45 -9.27 -5.13
C MET A 364 29.42 -9.05 -6.24
N CYS A 365 28.58 -10.04 -6.53
CA CYS A 365 27.56 -9.95 -7.58
C CYS A 365 26.31 -9.26 -7.05
N ASP A 366 25.92 -8.14 -7.66
CA ASP A 366 24.60 -7.57 -7.41
C ASP A 366 23.48 -8.48 -7.96
N VAL A 367 22.23 -8.19 -7.59
CA VAL A 367 21.06 -8.98 -8.02
C VAL A 367 20.92 -9.10 -9.54
N ARG A 368 21.31 -8.09 -10.32
CA ARG A 368 21.22 -8.11 -11.78
C ARG A 368 22.36 -8.91 -12.40
N GLN A 369 23.56 -8.81 -11.83
CA GLN A 369 24.72 -9.59 -12.26
C GLN A 369 24.54 -11.07 -11.98
N SER A 370 23.99 -11.43 -10.81
CA SER A 370 23.76 -12.83 -10.42
C SER A 370 22.88 -13.60 -11.42
N GLN A 371 21.95 -12.91 -12.09
CA GLN A 371 21.08 -13.49 -13.12
C GLN A 371 21.76 -13.69 -14.49
N ASN A 372 22.82 -12.94 -14.79
CA ASN A 372 23.40 -12.88 -16.15
C ASN A 372 24.77 -13.55 -16.29
N ILE A 373 25.47 -13.85 -15.19
CA ILE A 373 26.82 -14.42 -15.22
C ILE A 373 26.73 -15.96 -15.35
N PRO A 374 27.17 -16.55 -16.48
CA PRO A 374 27.16 -18.00 -16.68
C PRO A 374 28.32 -18.69 -15.92
N ASP A 375 29.41 -17.97 -15.67
CA ASP A 375 30.66 -18.54 -15.14
C ASP A 375 31.04 -17.91 -13.77
N PRO A 376 31.07 -18.69 -12.67
CA PRO A 376 31.38 -18.20 -11.33
C PRO A 376 32.81 -17.68 -11.14
N LEU A 377 33.70 -17.80 -12.13
CA LEU A 377 35.12 -17.46 -11.99
C LEU A 377 35.47 -16.00 -12.30
N VAL A 378 34.53 -15.20 -12.80
CA VAL A 378 34.82 -13.80 -13.16
C VAL A 378 34.78 -12.91 -11.91
N ALA A 379 35.96 -12.46 -11.47
CA ALA A 379 36.08 -11.48 -10.39
C ALA A 379 35.34 -10.18 -10.74
N VAL A 380 34.35 -9.80 -9.93
CA VAL A 380 33.56 -8.58 -10.13
C VAL A 380 34.17 -7.42 -9.33
N LYS A 381 34.52 -6.33 -10.02
CA LYS A 381 35.00 -5.10 -9.38
C LYS A 381 33.85 -4.41 -8.61
N PRO A 382 34.06 -3.95 -7.37
CA PRO A 382 33.05 -3.17 -6.64
C PRO A 382 32.66 -1.92 -7.43
N SER A 383 31.36 -1.69 -7.59
CA SER A 383 30.84 -0.47 -8.19
C SER A 383 30.69 0.65 -7.16
N ALA A 384 31.04 1.88 -7.54
CA ALA A 384 30.78 3.05 -6.71
C ALA A 384 29.28 3.37 -6.57
N ARG A 385 28.48 2.98 -7.58
CA ARG A 385 27.02 3.13 -7.60
C ARG A 385 26.35 1.83 -8.03
N GLN A 386 25.40 1.40 -7.23
CA GLN A 386 24.71 0.14 -7.44
C GLN A 386 23.51 0.34 -8.37
N PRO A 387 23.02 -0.72 -9.05
CA PRO A 387 21.81 -0.62 -9.85
C PRO A 387 20.64 -0.15 -9.00
N SER A 388 19.70 0.57 -9.61
CA SER A 388 18.46 1.02 -8.97
C SER A 388 17.45 -0.13 -8.82
N ALA A 389 16.45 0.03 -7.94
CA ALA A 389 15.40 -0.97 -7.74
C ALA A 389 14.61 -1.25 -9.02
N SER A 390 14.33 -0.21 -9.83
CA SER A 390 13.63 -0.35 -11.11
C SER A 390 14.42 -1.15 -12.16
N SER A 391 15.75 -1.08 -12.10
CA SER A 391 16.64 -1.88 -12.97
C SER A 391 16.86 -3.31 -12.44
N ALA A 392 16.71 -3.51 -11.14
CA ALA A 392 16.92 -4.80 -10.48
C ALA A 392 15.66 -5.69 -10.50
N SER A 393 14.47 -5.09 -10.45
CA SER A 393 13.21 -5.84 -10.36
C SER A 393 12.20 -5.39 -11.43
N PRO A 394 11.75 -6.31 -12.32
CA PRO A 394 10.74 -5.97 -13.32
C PRO A 394 9.39 -5.61 -12.68
N THR A 395 9.11 -6.10 -11.47
CA THR A 395 7.90 -5.75 -10.70
C THR A 395 7.91 -4.29 -10.29
N VAL A 396 9.05 -3.77 -9.82
CA VAL A 396 9.21 -2.35 -9.48
C VAL A 396 8.99 -1.47 -10.71
N LYS A 397 9.56 -1.85 -11.87
CA LYS A 397 9.35 -1.13 -13.14
C LYS A 397 7.88 -1.12 -13.57
N LYS A 398 7.18 -2.25 -13.45
CA LYS A 398 5.74 -2.34 -13.73
C LYS A 398 4.93 -1.44 -12.78
N ALA A 399 5.28 -1.41 -11.49
CA ALA A 399 4.62 -0.56 -10.51
C ALA A 399 4.75 0.94 -10.83
N VAL A 400 5.95 1.38 -11.23
CA VAL A 400 6.14 2.75 -11.71
C VAL A 400 5.24 3.05 -12.92
N ASN A 401 5.21 2.16 -13.92
CA ASN A 401 4.37 2.35 -15.10
C ASN A 401 2.87 2.40 -14.76
N VAL A 402 2.41 1.56 -13.82
CA VAL A 402 1.01 1.55 -13.36
C VAL A 402 0.67 2.87 -12.65
N ALA A 403 1.56 3.39 -11.81
CA ALA A 403 1.35 4.67 -11.13
C ALA A 403 1.18 5.84 -12.13
N TRP A 404 2.03 5.89 -13.17
CA TRP A 404 1.91 6.90 -14.22
C TRP A 404 0.67 6.71 -15.10
N GLY A 405 0.33 5.47 -15.45
CA GLY A 405 -0.89 5.17 -16.21
C GLY A 405 -2.17 5.60 -15.49
N LEU A 406 -2.20 5.48 -14.16
CA LEU A 406 -3.33 5.92 -13.34
C LEU A 406 -3.60 7.42 -13.46
N ILE A 407 -2.55 8.25 -13.55
CA ILE A 407 -2.70 9.70 -13.71
C ILE A 407 -3.48 10.02 -14.99
N LEU A 408 -3.12 9.38 -16.11
CA LEU A 408 -3.81 9.58 -17.38
C LEU A 408 -5.29 9.22 -17.28
N VAL A 409 -5.62 8.13 -16.58
CA VAL A 409 -7.01 7.71 -16.34
C VAL A 409 -7.79 8.79 -15.60
N TYR A 410 -7.23 9.37 -14.53
CA TYR A 410 -7.91 10.39 -13.73
C TYR A 410 -8.01 11.74 -14.45
N ILE A 411 -7.02 12.12 -15.28
CA ILE A 411 -7.09 13.32 -16.13
C ILE A 411 -8.22 13.16 -17.16
N ILE A 412 -8.26 12.03 -17.88
CA ILE A 412 -9.33 11.73 -18.85
C ILE A 412 -10.69 11.79 -18.15
N TRP A 413 -10.79 11.22 -16.96
CA TRP A 413 -12.02 11.25 -16.17
C TRP A 413 -12.43 12.67 -15.75
N GLY A 414 -11.48 13.51 -15.33
CA GLY A 414 -11.71 14.93 -15.03
C GLY A 414 -12.25 15.69 -16.25
N VAL A 415 -11.69 15.46 -17.43
CA VAL A 415 -12.17 16.05 -18.70
C VAL A 415 -13.58 15.58 -19.04
N ILE A 416 -13.88 14.30 -18.84
CA ILE A 416 -15.24 13.74 -19.06
C ILE A 416 -16.25 14.41 -18.11
N ILE A 417 -15.95 14.49 -16.80
CA ILE A 417 -16.84 15.14 -15.83
C ILE A 417 -17.06 16.61 -16.18
N TYR A 418 -15.99 17.34 -16.52
CA TYR A 418 -16.09 18.72 -16.95
C TYR A 418 -17.02 18.87 -18.15
N THR A 419 -16.77 18.12 -19.22
CA THR A 419 -17.56 18.17 -20.46
C THR A 419 -19.03 17.81 -20.21
N LEU A 420 -19.29 16.76 -19.42
CA LEU A 420 -20.65 16.35 -19.05
C LEU A 420 -21.36 17.40 -18.20
N SER A 421 -20.67 18.01 -17.24
CA SER A 421 -21.27 19.06 -16.41
C SER A 421 -21.72 20.28 -17.23
N VAL A 422 -20.93 20.70 -18.23
CA VAL A 422 -21.30 21.81 -19.13
C VAL A 422 -22.43 21.40 -20.07
N THR A 423 -22.29 20.28 -20.78
CA THR A 423 -23.25 19.86 -21.81
C THR A 423 -24.62 19.46 -21.26
N VAL A 424 -24.68 18.88 -20.06
CA VAL A 424 -25.96 18.49 -19.43
C VAL A 424 -26.64 19.68 -18.74
N SER A 425 -25.88 20.68 -18.28
CA SER A 425 -26.48 21.90 -17.69
C SER A 425 -27.44 22.62 -18.66
N THR A 426 -27.16 22.54 -19.97
CA THR A 426 -27.99 23.16 -21.01
C THR A 426 -29.14 22.27 -21.49
N LYS A 427 -29.13 20.97 -21.16
CA LYS A 427 -30.11 19.99 -21.66
C LYS A 427 -30.62 19.11 -20.52
N THR A 428 -31.79 19.46 -19.99
CA THR A 428 -32.51 18.58 -19.05
C THR A 428 -33.17 17.43 -19.80
N SER A 429 -32.44 16.34 -20.01
CA SER A 429 -33.04 15.11 -20.53
C SER A 429 -33.81 14.40 -19.41
N LYS A 430 -35.14 14.36 -19.52
CA LYS A 430 -36.01 13.54 -18.67
C LYS A 430 -36.26 12.21 -19.38
N SER A 431 -35.52 11.17 -19.04
CA SER A 431 -35.79 9.81 -19.48
C SER A 431 -36.20 8.93 -18.30
N GLY A 432 -37.49 8.88 -17.99
CA GLY A 432 -38.05 8.01 -16.95
C GLY A 432 -37.60 8.35 -15.52
N LYS A 433 -37.27 7.31 -14.73
CA LYS A 433 -36.91 7.40 -13.29
C LYS A 433 -35.47 7.88 -13.02
N ILE A 434 -34.68 8.11 -14.06
CA ILE A 434 -33.29 8.57 -13.94
C ILE A 434 -33.23 10.00 -14.51
N LYS A 435 -32.73 10.94 -13.71
CA LYS A 435 -32.46 12.31 -14.16
C LYS A 435 -30.97 12.57 -14.07
N THR A 436 -30.37 13.06 -15.15
CA THR A 436 -29.02 13.60 -15.11
C THR A 436 -29.07 15.04 -14.61
N VAL A 437 -28.23 15.39 -13.65
CA VAL A 437 -28.15 16.73 -13.06
C VAL A 437 -26.75 17.26 -13.35
N GLY A 438 -26.66 18.23 -14.25
CA GLY A 438 -25.42 19.00 -14.44
C GLY A 438 -25.51 20.29 -13.65
N VAL A 439 -24.57 20.52 -12.72
CA VAL A 439 -24.39 21.82 -12.06
C VAL A 439 -23.06 22.37 -12.54
N GLY A 440 -23.09 23.10 -13.64
CA GLY A 440 -21.91 23.68 -14.26
C GLY A 440 -22.21 25.05 -14.83
N THR A 441 -21.23 25.95 -14.71
CA THR A 441 -21.20 27.22 -15.43
C THR A 441 -20.36 27.05 -16.70
N GLU A 442 -20.74 27.68 -17.80
CA GLU A 442 -19.89 27.70 -19.01
C GLU A 442 -18.60 28.50 -18.78
N LYS A 443 -18.67 29.50 -17.88
CA LYS A 443 -17.53 30.35 -17.55
C LYS A 443 -16.65 29.69 -16.49
N LEU A 444 -15.39 29.41 -16.86
CA LEU A 444 -14.34 28.93 -15.95
C LEU A 444 -14.05 29.91 -14.79
N SER A 445 -14.29 31.21 -14.97
CA SER A 445 -14.11 32.23 -13.91
C SER A 445 -15.03 32.02 -12.72
N ASP A 446 -16.18 31.39 -12.93
CA ASP A 446 -17.21 31.19 -11.91
C ASP A 446 -17.01 29.84 -11.19
N PHE A 447 -15.99 29.08 -11.61
CA PHE A 447 -15.64 27.80 -11.05
C PHE A 447 -15.04 27.95 -9.65
N SER A 448 -15.69 27.34 -8.67
CA SER A 448 -15.12 27.22 -7.33
C SER A 448 -14.03 26.15 -7.30
N TRP A 449 -12.78 26.61 -7.22
CA TRP A 449 -11.59 25.81 -6.88
C TRP A 449 -11.44 25.62 -5.36
N ALA A 450 -12.56 25.53 -4.63
CA ALA A 450 -12.48 25.21 -3.21
C ALA A 450 -11.99 23.77 -3.04
N PHE A 451 -11.00 23.57 -2.16
CA PHE A 451 -10.45 22.24 -1.88
C PHE A 451 -11.55 21.26 -1.41
N LEU A 452 -12.41 21.73 -0.49
CA LEU A 452 -13.65 21.06 -0.14
C LEU A 452 -14.78 21.53 -1.06
N SER A 453 -15.55 20.59 -1.59
CA SER A 453 -16.69 20.87 -2.47
C SER A 453 -17.68 21.82 -1.80
N ASN A 454 -18.06 22.89 -2.47
CA ASN A 454 -19.14 23.78 -2.05
C ASN A 454 -20.23 23.85 -3.14
N ASN A 455 -21.29 24.62 -2.90
CA ASN A 455 -22.43 24.71 -3.82
C ASN A 455 -22.07 25.28 -5.21
N ASN A 456 -20.94 25.99 -5.31
CA ASN A 456 -20.46 26.59 -6.55
C ASN A 456 -19.41 25.71 -7.26
N THR A 457 -19.09 24.54 -6.70
CA THR A 457 -18.16 23.61 -7.33
C THR A 457 -18.83 22.94 -8.52
N GLN A 458 -18.20 23.03 -9.69
CA GLN A 458 -18.70 22.38 -10.89
C GLN A 458 -18.79 20.87 -10.69
N SER A 459 -19.95 20.33 -10.98
CA SER A 459 -20.21 18.91 -10.76
C SER A 459 -21.16 18.33 -11.79
N PHE A 460 -20.97 17.05 -12.04
CA PHE A 460 -21.89 16.24 -12.84
C PHE A 460 -22.47 15.17 -11.93
N GLY A 461 -23.79 15.01 -11.97
CA GLY A 461 -24.47 14.02 -11.16
C GLY A 461 -25.54 13.23 -11.89
N VAL A 462 -25.78 12.04 -11.36
CA VAL A 462 -26.87 11.15 -11.79
C VAL A 462 -27.80 10.94 -10.61
N ALA A 463 -29.05 11.37 -10.76
CA ALA A 463 -30.09 11.27 -9.75
C ALA A 463 -31.02 10.08 -10.05
N PHE A 464 -31.16 9.20 -9.06
CA PHE A 464 -32.13 8.12 -8.99
C PHE A 464 -33.31 8.60 -8.16
N LEU A 465 -34.34 9.12 -8.82
CA LEU A 465 -35.49 9.75 -8.16
C LEU A 465 -36.72 8.85 -8.22
N THR A 466 -37.53 8.86 -7.16
CA THR A 466 -38.88 8.30 -7.20
C THR A 466 -39.88 9.33 -7.71
N ILE A 467 -40.82 8.86 -8.55
CA ILE A 467 -41.94 9.64 -9.08
C ILE A 467 -43.13 9.70 -8.10
N HIS A 468 -43.18 8.77 -7.13
CA HIS A 468 -44.25 8.63 -6.15
C HIS A 468 -43.70 8.77 -4.72
N ALA A 469 -43.05 9.91 -4.42
CA ALA A 469 -42.41 10.14 -3.12
C ALA A 469 -43.36 10.00 -1.92
N PHE A 470 -44.67 10.20 -2.14
CA PHE A 470 -45.72 10.07 -1.13
C PHE A 470 -46.22 8.63 -0.93
N GLU A 471 -46.15 7.78 -1.95
CA GLU A 471 -46.76 6.44 -1.91
C GLU A 471 -45.70 5.36 -1.64
N GLU A 472 -44.50 5.50 -2.20
CA GLU A 472 -43.40 4.55 -2.00
C GLU A 472 -42.04 5.27 -1.97
N ALA A 473 -41.52 5.50 -0.77
CA ALA A 473 -40.16 6.00 -0.54
C ALA A 473 -39.10 4.91 -0.77
N SER A 474 -39.21 4.13 -1.85
CA SER A 474 -38.25 3.09 -2.21
C SER A 474 -37.36 3.53 -3.36
N LEU A 475 -36.05 3.34 -3.20
CA LEU A 475 -35.12 3.44 -4.32
C LEU A 475 -35.36 2.28 -5.29
N PRO A 476 -35.05 2.47 -6.59
CA PRO A 476 -34.94 1.34 -7.50
C PRO A 476 -34.05 0.26 -6.86
N ARG A 477 -34.50 -1.00 -6.83
CA ARG A 477 -33.76 -2.11 -6.20
C ARG A 477 -32.33 -2.24 -6.71
N ALA A 478 -32.08 -1.82 -7.94
CA ALA A 478 -30.77 -1.84 -8.59
C ALA A 478 -29.87 -0.61 -8.30
N ALA A 479 -30.37 0.45 -7.64
CA ALA A 479 -29.62 1.70 -7.46
C ALA A 479 -28.33 1.48 -6.65
N TRP A 480 -28.44 0.92 -5.44
CA TRP A 480 -27.27 0.68 -4.58
C TRP A 480 -26.22 -0.25 -5.22
N PRO A 481 -26.58 -1.42 -5.78
CA PRO A 481 -25.63 -2.24 -6.52
C PRO A 481 -24.94 -1.50 -7.68
N SER A 482 -25.68 -0.67 -8.41
CA SER A 482 -25.13 0.10 -9.54
C SER A 482 -24.13 1.17 -9.07
N ILE A 483 -24.49 1.91 -8.02
CA ILE A 483 -23.61 2.93 -7.40
C ILE A 483 -22.32 2.28 -6.91
N LEU A 484 -22.45 1.17 -6.16
CA LEU A 484 -21.30 0.43 -5.65
C LEU A 484 -20.40 -0.08 -6.77
N LEU A 485 -20.98 -0.66 -7.83
CA LEU A 485 -20.23 -1.16 -8.99
C LEU A 485 -19.41 -0.05 -9.66
N VAL A 486 -20.01 1.12 -9.88
CA VAL A 486 -19.31 2.28 -10.46
C VAL A 486 -18.16 2.71 -9.55
N PHE A 487 -18.39 2.83 -8.24
CA PHE A 487 -17.33 3.15 -7.28
C PHE A 487 -16.21 2.10 -7.27
N MET A 488 -16.54 0.80 -7.35
CA MET A 488 -15.55 -0.27 -7.45
C MET A 488 -14.67 -0.14 -8.69
N VAL A 489 -15.23 0.19 -9.85
CA VAL A 489 -14.46 0.34 -11.09
C VAL A 489 -13.49 1.51 -10.97
N ILE A 490 -13.98 2.68 -10.54
CA ILE A 490 -13.15 3.90 -10.49
C ILE A 490 -12.13 3.80 -9.34
N GLN A 491 -12.59 3.49 -8.13
CA GLN A 491 -11.73 3.39 -6.95
C GLN A 491 -10.80 2.16 -7.00
N GLY A 492 -11.21 1.09 -7.67
CA GLY A 492 -10.40 -0.13 -7.76
C GLY A 492 -9.08 0.09 -8.46
N SER A 493 -9.05 0.91 -9.52
CA SER A 493 -7.80 1.29 -10.20
C SER A 493 -6.82 1.98 -9.24
N LEU A 494 -7.32 2.89 -8.40
CA LEU A 494 -6.55 3.61 -7.40
C LEU A 494 -6.04 2.67 -6.30
N THR A 495 -6.93 1.87 -5.72
CA THR A 495 -6.59 0.90 -4.65
C THR A 495 -5.51 -0.08 -5.11
N LEU A 496 -5.66 -0.66 -6.30
CA LEU A 496 -4.72 -1.65 -6.81
C LEU A 496 -3.37 -1.03 -7.16
N ALA A 497 -3.33 0.17 -7.76
CA ALA A 497 -2.10 0.87 -8.08
C ALA A 497 -1.30 1.23 -6.81
N LEU A 498 -1.96 1.76 -5.78
CA LEU A 498 -1.32 2.12 -4.51
C LEU A 498 -0.77 0.88 -3.78
N ASN A 499 -1.50 -0.23 -3.79
CA ASN A 499 -1.01 -1.51 -3.25
C ASN A 499 0.11 -2.11 -4.11
N HIS A 500 0.12 -1.87 -5.42
CA HIS A 500 1.22 -2.30 -6.28
C HIS A 500 2.50 -1.50 -5.99
N CYS A 501 2.39 -0.19 -5.73
CA CYS A 501 3.50 0.67 -5.34
C CYS A 501 4.12 0.30 -3.98
N GLU A 502 3.39 -0.42 -3.13
CA GLU A 502 3.94 -0.99 -1.90
C GLU A 502 5.15 -1.88 -2.16
N ALA A 503 5.20 -2.57 -3.31
CA ALA A 503 6.36 -3.35 -3.71
C ALA A 503 7.62 -2.48 -3.89
N ILE A 504 7.49 -1.25 -4.39
CA ILE A 504 8.62 -0.31 -4.54
C ILE A 504 9.19 0.05 -3.16
N ILE A 505 8.29 0.42 -2.24
CA ILE A 505 8.65 0.90 -0.90
C ILE A 505 9.27 -0.23 -0.07
N ASN A 506 8.68 -1.42 -0.10
CA ASN A 506 9.21 -2.58 0.63
C ASN A 506 10.55 -3.04 0.04
N THR A 507 10.70 -3.09 -1.29
CA THR A 507 11.97 -3.47 -1.95
C THR A 507 13.11 -2.49 -1.60
N THR A 508 12.83 -1.19 -1.60
CA THR A 508 13.84 -0.18 -1.24
C THR A 508 14.11 -0.10 0.26
N ARG A 509 13.12 -0.46 1.10
CA ARG A 509 13.32 -0.63 2.54
C ARG A 509 14.23 -1.82 2.85
N ASP A 510 14.00 -2.95 2.19
CA ASP A 510 14.83 -4.16 2.32
C ASP A 510 16.30 -3.84 1.98
N GLU A 511 16.54 -3.06 0.92
CA GLU A 511 17.88 -2.57 0.57
C GLU A 511 18.48 -1.65 1.64
N VAL A 512 17.68 -0.76 2.25
CA VAL A 512 18.18 0.12 3.32
C VAL A 512 18.58 -0.69 4.55
N VAL A 513 17.82 -1.73 4.90
CA VAL A 513 18.18 -2.66 5.97
C VAL A 513 19.48 -3.39 5.63
N TRP A 514 19.63 -3.88 4.39
CA TRP A 514 20.88 -4.50 3.94
C TRP A 514 22.09 -3.55 4.06
N ARG A 515 21.91 -2.27 3.72
CA ARG A 515 22.97 -1.26 3.79
C ARG A 515 23.47 -1.00 5.20
N GLN A 516 22.65 -1.26 6.22
CA GLN A 516 23.06 -1.12 7.63
C GLN A 516 24.21 -2.07 7.99
N ALA A 517 24.43 -3.15 7.25
CA ALA A 517 25.58 -4.03 7.44
C ALA A 517 26.92 -3.27 7.33
N THR A 518 27.01 -2.22 6.50
CA THR A 518 28.24 -1.39 6.41
C THR A 518 28.38 -0.36 7.53
N GLY A 519 27.33 -0.18 8.34
CA GLY A 519 27.29 0.78 9.43
C GLY A 519 27.95 0.27 10.70
N TYR A 520 28.16 1.18 11.65
CA TYR A 520 28.73 0.86 12.96
C TYR A 520 27.90 -0.15 13.78
N TRP A 521 26.59 -0.22 13.51
CA TRP A 521 25.65 -1.09 14.21
C TRP A 521 25.50 -2.48 13.58
N GLY A 522 25.97 -2.64 12.33
CA GLY A 522 25.68 -3.83 11.53
C GLY A 522 24.18 -3.98 11.26
N VAL A 523 23.80 -5.16 10.77
CA VAL A 523 22.41 -5.55 10.57
C VAL A 523 22.13 -6.83 11.36
N SER A 524 21.08 -6.85 12.16
CA SER A 524 20.74 -8.04 12.94
C SER A 524 20.07 -9.08 12.05
N THR A 525 20.44 -10.35 12.24
CA THR A 525 19.75 -11.51 11.64
C THR A 525 18.76 -12.13 12.62
N LEU A 526 18.73 -11.65 13.88
CA LEU A 526 17.78 -12.07 14.89
C LEU A 526 16.41 -11.46 14.63
N GLU A 527 15.38 -12.26 14.90
CA GLU A 527 14.00 -11.86 14.88
C GLU A 527 13.77 -10.67 15.83
N GLN A 528 13.46 -9.50 15.26
CA GLN A 528 13.07 -8.35 16.06
C GLN A 528 11.65 -8.55 16.60
N GLY A 529 11.50 -8.46 17.92
CA GLY A 529 10.22 -8.62 18.59
C GLY A 529 9.10 -7.79 17.98
N PHE A 530 7.90 -8.36 17.96
CA PHE A 530 6.75 -7.88 17.20
C PHE A 530 6.41 -6.40 17.36
N ILE A 531 6.30 -5.88 18.59
CA ILE A 531 5.87 -4.50 18.83
C ILE A 531 6.85 -3.52 18.18
N ARG A 532 8.15 -3.85 18.23
CA ARG A 532 9.19 -3.10 17.55
C ARG A 532 8.98 -3.18 16.04
N THR A 533 8.77 -4.37 15.49
CA THR A 533 8.58 -4.56 14.04
C THR A 533 7.33 -3.88 13.50
N LEU A 534 6.21 -3.85 14.24
CA LEU A 534 4.98 -3.18 13.83
C LEU A 534 5.15 -1.66 13.87
N VAL A 535 5.54 -1.10 15.02
CA VAL A 535 5.60 0.35 15.22
C VAL A 535 6.85 0.94 14.55
N VAL A 536 8.02 0.38 14.84
CA VAL A 536 9.29 0.86 14.27
C VAL A 536 9.43 0.46 12.81
N GLY A 537 8.90 -0.68 12.38
CA GLY A 537 8.95 -1.05 10.96
C GLY A 537 8.03 -0.20 10.09
N ALA A 538 6.78 0.01 10.51
CA ALA A 538 5.83 0.81 9.73
C ALA A 538 6.12 2.32 9.80
N LEU A 539 6.52 2.83 10.98
CA LEU A 539 6.73 4.26 11.19
C LEU A 539 8.20 4.70 11.20
N GLY A 540 9.14 3.77 11.38
CA GLY A 540 10.57 4.09 11.46
C GLY A 540 11.24 4.30 10.09
N SER A 541 10.53 4.05 9.00
CA SER A 541 10.98 4.41 7.64
C SER A 541 10.09 5.49 7.06
N TRP A 542 10.67 6.64 6.72
CA TRP A 542 9.95 7.74 6.07
C TRP A 542 9.25 7.30 4.78
N ARG A 543 9.79 6.30 4.07
CA ARG A 543 9.21 5.73 2.84
C ARG A 543 7.88 5.01 3.13
N SER A 544 7.81 4.28 4.24
CA SER A 544 6.60 3.60 4.69
C SER A 544 5.55 4.61 5.16
N VAL A 545 5.97 5.63 5.94
CA VAL A 545 5.10 6.72 6.39
C VAL A 545 4.54 7.49 5.20
N PHE A 546 5.39 7.81 4.21
CA PHE A 546 4.98 8.44 2.96
C PHE A 546 3.90 7.63 2.23
N LEU A 547 4.09 6.31 2.06
CA LEU A 547 3.10 5.46 1.40
C LEU A 547 1.77 5.42 2.17
N LEU A 548 1.83 5.30 3.50
CA LEU A 548 0.64 5.27 4.35
C LEU A 548 -0.15 6.59 4.25
N ALA A 549 0.56 7.71 4.35
CA ALA A 549 -0.03 9.04 4.19
C ALA A 549 -0.63 9.22 2.78
N ALA A 550 0.11 8.83 1.73
CA ALA A 550 -0.37 8.92 0.35
C ALA A 550 -1.62 8.06 0.12
N LYS A 551 -1.65 6.82 0.64
CA LYS A 551 -2.83 5.94 0.58
C LYS A 551 -4.04 6.61 1.22
N PHE A 552 -3.88 7.16 2.43
CA PHE A 552 -4.92 7.90 3.13
C PHE A 552 -5.41 9.11 2.30
N PHE A 553 -4.51 10.00 1.90
CA PHE A 553 -4.88 11.22 1.18
C PHE A 553 -5.54 10.93 -0.16
N CYS A 554 -5.04 9.96 -0.93
CA CYS A 554 -5.61 9.62 -2.22
C CYS A 554 -7.03 9.04 -2.08
N HIS A 555 -7.24 8.12 -1.13
CA HIS A 555 -8.57 7.54 -0.92
C HIS A 555 -9.56 8.54 -0.33
N TRP A 556 -9.11 9.42 0.57
CA TRP A 556 -9.96 10.47 1.11
C TRP A 556 -10.33 11.52 0.06
N LEU A 557 -9.37 12.01 -0.74
CA LEU A 557 -9.65 12.93 -1.85
C LEU A 557 -10.53 12.30 -2.92
N PHE A 558 -10.37 11.00 -3.19
CA PHE A 558 -11.28 10.26 -4.04
C PHE A 558 -12.71 10.31 -3.50
N ALA A 559 -12.91 10.05 -2.20
CA ALA A 559 -14.23 10.16 -1.57
C ALA A 559 -14.78 11.60 -1.57
N GLN A 560 -13.92 12.62 -1.59
CA GLN A 560 -14.37 14.01 -1.82
C GLN A 560 -14.75 14.29 -3.28
N SER A 561 -14.11 13.59 -4.22
CA SER A 561 -14.36 13.71 -5.66
C SER A 561 -15.70 13.11 -6.07
N PHE A 562 -16.14 12.06 -5.38
CA PHE A 562 -17.41 11.39 -5.64
C PHE A 562 -18.24 11.33 -4.36
N GLN A 563 -19.31 12.12 -4.32
CA GLN A 563 -20.20 12.18 -3.18
C GLN A 563 -21.55 11.58 -3.54
N VAL A 564 -22.17 10.92 -2.56
CA VAL A 564 -23.54 10.45 -2.68
C VAL A 564 -24.42 11.31 -1.77
N VAL A 565 -25.44 11.90 -2.39
CA VAL A 565 -26.37 12.83 -1.75
C VAL A 565 -27.74 12.19 -1.66
N GLY A 566 -28.27 12.02 -0.45
CA GLY A 566 -29.67 11.66 -0.24
C GLY A 566 -30.54 12.91 -0.35
N VAL A 567 -31.58 12.89 -1.19
CA VAL A 567 -32.47 14.03 -1.44
C VAL A 567 -33.81 13.79 -0.76
N PHE A 568 -34.25 14.77 0.02
CA PHE A 568 -35.50 14.76 0.79
C PHE A 568 -36.35 15.98 0.44
N SER A 569 -37.67 15.84 0.45
CA SER A 569 -38.65 16.92 0.30
C SER A 569 -39.33 17.17 1.63
N GLN A 570 -39.44 18.43 2.05
CA GLN A 570 -40.27 18.86 3.16
C GLN A 570 -41.45 19.65 2.58
N VAL A 571 -42.64 19.04 2.60
CA VAL A 571 -43.83 19.61 1.93
C VAL A 571 -44.49 20.67 2.80
N ASN A 572 -44.53 20.46 4.11
CA ASN A 572 -44.99 21.42 5.12
C ASN A 572 -44.15 21.26 6.40
N GLN A 573 -44.01 22.31 7.19
CA GLN A 573 -43.29 22.26 8.48
C GLN A 573 -43.81 21.14 9.41
N PHE A 574 -45.08 20.76 9.26
CA PHE A 574 -45.74 19.73 10.08
C PHE A 574 -45.79 18.32 9.45
N ALA A 575 -45.55 18.19 8.15
CA ALA A 575 -45.77 16.93 7.42
C ALA A 575 -44.53 16.00 7.37
N GLY A 576 -43.41 16.43 7.94
CA GLY A 576 -42.15 15.69 7.93
C GLY A 576 -41.42 15.73 6.57
N THR A 577 -40.21 15.16 6.54
CA THR A 577 -39.32 15.09 5.37
C THR A 577 -39.44 13.75 4.63
N HIS A 578 -39.96 13.73 3.41
CA HIS A 578 -40.06 12.53 2.57
C HIS A 578 -38.80 12.33 1.74
N PHE A 579 -38.41 11.09 1.49
CA PHE A 579 -37.24 10.81 0.65
C PHE A 579 -37.60 10.74 -0.82
N ILE A 580 -36.89 11.53 -1.63
CA ILE A 580 -37.11 11.63 -3.07
C ILE A 580 -36.14 10.73 -3.83
N GLY A 581 -34.92 10.51 -3.32
CA GLY A 581 -33.96 9.67 -4.01
C GLY A 581 -32.50 9.90 -3.64
N ILE A 582 -31.61 9.34 -4.46
CA ILE A 582 -30.16 9.46 -4.31
C ILE A 582 -29.57 10.11 -5.54
N THR A 583 -28.67 11.07 -5.34
CA THR A 583 -27.85 11.66 -6.40
C THR A 583 -26.40 11.32 -6.18
N VAL A 584 -25.76 10.70 -7.16
CA VAL A 584 -24.30 10.53 -7.18
C VAL A 584 -23.72 11.74 -7.89
N ILE A 585 -22.83 12.48 -7.22
CA ILE A 585 -22.23 13.71 -7.73
C ILE A 585 -20.72 13.51 -7.83
N ALA A 586 -20.18 13.75 -9.02
CA ALA A 586 -18.75 13.82 -9.27
C ALA A 586 -18.33 15.29 -9.39
N HIS A 587 -17.41 15.73 -8.53
CA HIS A 587 -16.93 17.10 -8.48
C HIS A 587 -15.64 17.27 -9.28
N CYS A 588 -15.64 18.21 -10.22
CA CYS A 588 -14.54 18.40 -11.16
C CYS A 588 -13.23 18.80 -10.45
N ALA A 589 -13.29 19.81 -9.58
CA ALA A 589 -12.11 20.35 -8.88
C ALA A 589 -11.37 19.28 -8.08
N GLN A 590 -12.12 18.46 -7.35
CA GLN A 590 -11.59 17.40 -6.50
C GLN A 590 -10.95 16.26 -7.31
N VAL A 591 -11.49 15.94 -8.49
CA VAL A 591 -10.84 14.98 -9.41
C VAL A 591 -9.50 15.53 -9.91
N TRP A 592 -9.40 16.82 -10.21
CA TRP A 592 -8.14 17.47 -10.56
C TRP A 592 -7.15 17.47 -9.38
N TYR A 593 -7.60 17.76 -8.16
CA TYR A 593 -6.75 17.65 -6.97
C TYR A 593 -6.26 16.23 -6.73
N THR A 594 -7.13 15.23 -6.91
CA THR A 594 -6.75 13.82 -6.84
C THR A 594 -5.67 13.51 -7.88
N SER A 595 -5.82 14.01 -9.11
CA SER A 595 -4.82 13.86 -10.18
C SER A 595 -3.48 14.51 -9.83
N ALA A 596 -3.50 15.73 -9.29
CA ALA A 596 -2.30 16.46 -8.88
C ALA A 596 -1.55 15.74 -7.74
N VAL A 597 -2.28 15.23 -6.74
CA VAL A 597 -1.69 14.41 -5.66
C VAL A 597 -1.09 13.12 -6.22
N LEU A 598 -1.75 12.47 -7.19
CA LEU A 598 -1.22 11.30 -7.87
C LEU A 598 0.07 11.60 -8.67
N VAL A 599 0.18 12.76 -9.31
CA VAL A 599 1.43 13.21 -9.95
C VAL A 599 2.56 13.33 -8.93
N GLY A 600 2.31 13.99 -7.79
CA GLY A 600 3.29 14.09 -6.70
C GLY A 600 3.70 12.71 -6.17
N PHE A 601 2.73 11.83 -5.95
CA PHE A 601 2.97 10.47 -5.51
C PHE A 601 3.79 9.64 -6.52
N ALA A 602 3.42 9.67 -7.80
CA ALA A 602 4.13 8.95 -8.87
C ALA A 602 5.56 9.48 -9.03
N THR A 603 5.75 10.79 -8.90
CA THR A 603 7.08 11.41 -8.97
C THR A 603 7.97 10.91 -7.83
N ILE A 604 7.50 10.99 -6.58
CA ILE A 604 8.28 10.55 -5.41
C ILE A 604 8.57 9.04 -5.49
N THR A 605 7.59 8.22 -5.83
CA THR A 605 7.80 6.76 -5.98
C THR A 605 8.75 6.42 -7.13
N THR A 606 8.72 7.17 -8.23
CA THR A 606 9.67 7.02 -9.35
C THR A 606 11.09 7.40 -8.91
N LEU A 607 11.26 8.49 -8.17
CA LEU A 607 12.56 8.88 -7.60
C LEU A 607 13.10 7.82 -6.65
N ILE A 608 12.25 7.28 -5.77
CA ILE A 608 12.62 6.17 -4.87
C ILE A 608 13.02 4.92 -5.68
N ALA A 609 12.27 4.57 -6.73
CA ALA A 609 12.54 3.40 -7.56
C ALA A 609 13.83 3.52 -8.37
N ASN A 610 14.16 4.72 -8.83
CA ASN A 610 15.35 5.02 -9.65
C ASN A 610 16.58 5.42 -8.82
N TYR A 611 16.43 5.57 -7.50
CA TYR A 611 17.55 5.86 -6.61
C TYR A 611 18.61 4.76 -6.70
N LYS A 612 19.85 5.16 -6.98
CA LYS A 612 21.02 4.27 -7.05
C LYS A 612 21.77 4.34 -5.71
N PRO A 613 21.79 3.25 -4.93
CA PRO A 613 22.55 3.23 -3.68
C PRO A 613 24.03 3.50 -3.93
N HIS A 614 24.63 4.31 -3.05
CA HIS A 614 26.04 4.61 -3.08
C HIS A 614 26.84 3.56 -2.32
N GLY A 615 28.09 3.35 -2.75
CA GLY A 615 29.07 2.55 -2.05
C GLY A 615 29.29 1.15 -2.63
N PRO A 616 30.38 0.50 -2.17
CA PRO A 616 30.89 -0.73 -2.78
C PRO A 616 30.08 -1.99 -2.45
N GLN A 617 29.21 -1.95 -1.43
CA GLN A 617 28.36 -3.08 -1.07
C GLN A 617 27.39 -3.39 -2.22
N PRO A 618 27.29 -4.64 -2.71
CA PRO A 618 26.36 -5.00 -3.77
C PRO A 618 24.89 -4.79 -3.37
N ALA A 619 24.05 -4.35 -4.31
CA ALA A 619 22.61 -4.22 -4.06
C ALA A 619 21.89 -5.57 -4.12
N ALA A 620 21.04 -5.81 -3.13
CA ALA A 620 20.33 -7.06 -2.96
C ALA A 620 18.80 -6.89 -3.06
N TYR A 621 18.25 -5.75 -2.63
CA TYR A 621 16.83 -5.41 -2.78
C TYR A 621 15.84 -6.48 -2.29
N GLY A 622 16.20 -7.29 -1.29
CA GLY A 622 15.32 -8.37 -0.84
C GLY A 622 15.49 -9.70 -1.56
N HIS A 623 16.39 -9.82 -2.55
CA HIS A 623 16.58 -11.05 -3.30
C HIS A 623 17.27 -12.13 -2.45
N PHE A 624 16.56 -13.21 -2.12
CA PHE A 624 17.03 -14.22 -1.18
C PHE A 624 18.33 -14.88 -1.61
N GLN A 625 18.43 -15.28 -2.88
CA GLN A 625 19.64 -15.94 -3.38
C GLN A 625 20.84 -14.99 -3.41
N THR A 626 20.63 -13.71 -3.76
CA THR A 626 21.72 -12.72 -3.75
C THR A 626 22.21 -12.51 -2.33
N LEU A 627 21.32 -12.38 -1.35
CA LEU A 627 21.74 -12.24 0.05
C LEU A 627 22.48 -13.49 0.54
N ALA A 628 22.01 -14.67 0.16
CA ALA A 628 22.69 -15.93 0.45
C ALA A 628 24.07 -16.01 -0.18
N ASP A 629 24.27 -15.44 -1.37
CA ASP A 629 25.58 -15.39 -2.05
C ASP A 629 26.50 -14.29 -1.51
N LEU A 630 25.93 -13.19 -0.99
CA LEU A 630 26.68 -12.09 -0.38
C LEU A 630 27.18 -12.45 1.03
N ILE A 631 26.34 -13.07 1.85
CA ILE A 631 26.64 -13.35 3.26
C ILE A 631 27.37 -14.68 3.36
N ASP A 632 28.70 -14.60 3.47
CA ASP A 632 29.59 -15.75 3.63
C ASP A 632 29.57 -16.34 5.06
N GLU A 633 29.31 -15.51 6.07
CA GLU A 633 29.26 -15.93 7.48
C GLU A 633 28.00 -15.38 8.17
N TRP A 634 27.14 -16.29 8.64
CA TRP A 634 25.88 -15.93 9.30
C TRP A 634 26.07 -15.77 10.82
N TYR A 635 25.98 -14.51 11.27
CA TYR A 635 26.06 -14.14 12.69
C TYR A 635 24.76 -13.47 13.17
N PRO A 636 24.49 -13.41 14.50
CA PRO A 636 23.35 -12.67 15.05
C PRO A 636 23.30 -11.19 14.63
N VAL A 637 24.48 -10.61 14.39
CA VAL A 637 24.68 -9.29 13.78
C VAL A 637 25.74 -9.43 12.69
N VAL A 638 25.39 -9.02 11.49
CA VAL A 638 26.22 -9.10 10.29
C VAL A 638 26.78 -7.72 9.97
N TYR A 639 28.09 -7.65 9.81
CA TYR A 639 28.80 -6.48 9.31
C TYR A 639 29.35 -6.77 7.92
N TRP A 640 29.19 -5.84 6.98
CA TRP A 640 29.75 -5.92 5.63
C TRP A 640 31.01 -5.07 5.53
N GLY A 641 32.09 -5.63 5.02
CA GLY A 641 33.30 -4.84 4.80
C GLY A 641 34.49 -5.64 4.31
N HIS A 642 35.66 -5.06 4.54
CA HIS A 642 36.92 -5.63 4.14
C HIS A 642 37.39 -6.68 5.15
N LYS A 643 37.59 -7.92 4.68
CA LYS A 643 38.28 -8.99 5.39
C LYS A 643 39.75 -8.99 5.01
N SER A 644 40.61 -8.65 5.96
CA SER A 644 42.05 -8.91 5.86
C SER A 644 42.28 -10.37 6.20
N GLY A 645 42.67 -11.18 5.22
CA GLY A 645 43.10 -12.55 5.47
C GLY A 645 44.39 -12.57 6.31
N PRO A 646 44.62 -13.60 7.14
CA PRO A 646 45.90 -13.82 7.80
C PRO A 646 47.01 -14.21 6.81
N ASP A 647 46.65 -14.60 5.59
CA ASP A 647 47.61 -14.99 4.55
C ASP A 647 48.43 -13.79 4.08
N LYS A 648 49.75 -14.02 4.01
CA LYS A 648 50.79 -13.03 3.71
C LYS A 648 50.69 -12.43 2.30
N ASP A 649 49.79 -12.92 1.47
CA ASP A 649 49.66 -12.56 0.06
C ASP A 649 48.96 -11.21 -0.15
N GLY A 650 48.43 -10.60 0.92
CA GLY A 650 47.81 -9.28 0.86
C GLY A 650 46.50 -9.23 0.06
N VAL A 651 45.96 -10.39 -0.35
CA VAL A 651 44.69 -10.47 -1.07
C VAL A 651 43.55 -10.17 -0.11
N CYS A 652 42.85 -9.10 -0.41
CA CYS A 652 41.81 -8.52 0.40
C CYS A 652 40.45 -8.93 -0.16
N HIS A 653 39.63 -9.65 0.61
CA HIS A 653 38.28 -10.01 0.20
C HIS A 653 37.24 -9.09 0.84
N ALA A 654 36.11 -8.88 0.16
CA ALA A 654 34.92 -8.29 0.76
C ALA A 654 34.02 -9.43 1.25
N GLY A 655 33.44 -9.26 2.43
CA GLY A 655 32.57 -10.28 3.02
C GLY A 655 31.93 -9.81 4.32
N THR A 656 31.30 -10.75 5.01
CA THR A 656 30.54 -10.52 6.24
C THR A 656 31.25 -11.01 7.50
N HIS A 657 31.16 -10.27 8.61
CA HIS A 657 31.84 -10.62 9.86
C HIS A 657 30.98 -10.32 11.09
N CYS A 658 31.28 -10.95 12.24
CA CYS A 658 30.53 -10.79 13.51
C CYS A 658 30.85 -9.50 14.26
N LYS A 659 31.97 -8.86 13.92
CA LYS A 659 32.46 -7.60 14.51
C LYS A 659 32.56 -6.54 13.43
N ASN A 660 32.33 -5.30 13.83
CA ASN A 660 32.53 -4.14 12.98
C ASN A 660 33.95 -4.16 12.39
N LEU A 661 34.03 -4.15 11.07
CA LEU A 661 35.30 -4.22 10.35
C LEU A 661 35.94 -2.83 10.35
N PRO A 662 37.26 -2.72 10.59
CA PRO A 662 37.93 -1.43 10.68
C PRO A 662 37.72 -0.64 9.38
N LYS A 663 37.38 0.65 9.52
CA LYS A 663 37.40 1.55 8.37
C LYS A 663 38.80 1.53 7.78
N ARG A 664 38.89 1.27 6.48
CA ARG A 664 40.16 1.22 5.76
C ARG A 664 40.93 2.53 5.99
N LYS A 665 42.04 2.46 6.73
CA LYS A 665 42.85 3.64 7.08
C LYS A 665 43.69 4.17 5.90
N ASN A 666 43.89 3.38 4.85
CA ASN A 666 44.72 3.76 3.70
C ASN A 666 43.90 3.90 2.40
N LYS A 667 43.92 5.10 1.81
CA LYS A 667 43.38 5.41 0.47
C LYS A 667 44.14 4.72 -0.67
N ASN A 668 45.31 4.15 -0.41
CA ASN A 668 46.23 3.70 -1.44
C ASN A 668 46.26 2.16 -1.51
N ARG A 669 46.12 1.60 -2.72
CA ARG A 669 46.19 0.16 -3.11
C ARG A 669 44.95 -0.70 -2.90
N THR A 670 44.00 -0.66 -3.84
CA THR A 670 43.11 -1.79 -4.12
C THR A 670 43.84 -2.82 -4.98
N ALA A 671 43.84 -4.08 -4.54
CA ALA A 671 44.26 -5.22 -5.35
C ALA A 671 43.41 -5.28 -6.62
N GLY A 672 44.04 -5.24 -7.80
CA GLY A 672 43.37 -5.21 -9.10
C GLY A 672 43.73 -4.00 -9.98
N THR A 673 44.49 -3.04 -9.46
CA THR A 673 45.22 -2.11 -10.32
C THR A 673 46.57 -2.76 -10.60
N SER A 674 46.65 -3.52 -11.70
CA SER A 674 47.92 -4.04 -12.23
C SER A 674 48.92 -2.88 -12.33
N ASP A 675 50.19 -3.16 -12.02
CA ASP A 675 51.32 -2.24 -11.78
C ASP A 675 51.74 -1.33 -12.95
N GLN A 676 50.80 -0.82 -13.75
CA GLN A 676 51.11 0.30 -14.64
C GLN A 676 51.11 1.62 -13.85
N PRO A 677 52.25 2.33 -13.80
CA PRO A 677 52.31 3.63 -13.16
C PRO A 677 51.42 4.60 -13.94
N MET A 678 50.34 5.05 -13.31
CA MET A 678 49.55 6.16 -13.82
C MET A 678 50.44 7.43 -13.82
N PRO A 679 50.39 8.24 -14.90
CA PRO A 679 51.15 9.49 -14.95
C PRO A 679 50.71 10.44 -13.83
N PRO A 680 51.61 11.31 -13.35
CA PRO A 680 51.36 12.18 -12.20
C PRO A 680 50.18 13.12 -12.48
N ALA A 681 49.10 12.89 -11.74
CA ALA A 681 47.94 13.77 -11.70
C ALA A 681 48.23 14.96 -10.78
N ASN A 682 48.87 15.98 -11.34
CA ASN A 682 48.77 17.34 -10.82
C ASN A 682 47.54 17.97 -11.50
N GLU A 683 46.71 18.69 -10.72
CA GLU A 683 45.45 19.34 -11.13
C GLU A 683 44.20 18.45 -11.23
N ALA A 684 43.58 18.15 -10.08
CA ALA A 684 42.12 18.12 -9.90
C ALA A 684 41.80 17.60 -8.49
N LEU A 685 41.89 18.48 -7.48
CA LEU A 685 41.49 18.12 -6.12
C LEU A 685 40.86 19.33 -5.44
N GLU A 686 39.56 19.53 -5.66
CA GLU A 686 38.75 20.33 -4.76
C GLU A 686 37.35 19.73 -4.57
N SER A 687 37.02 19.51 -3.29
CA SER A 687 35.69 19.22 -2.70
C SER A 687 35.02 17.86 -2.98
N VAL A 688 35.21 16.91 -2.07
CA VAL A 688 34.20 15.88 -1.76
C VAL A 688 33.93 15.95 -0.26
N GLU A 689 32.93 16.75 0.09
CA GLU A 689 32.40 16.87 1.45
C GLU A 689 31.44 15.71 1.73
N THR A 690 31.57 15.08 2.90
CA THR A 690 30.68 14.03 3.38
C THR A 690 29.31 14.61 3.72
N VAL A 691 28.29 14.26 2.93
CA VAL A 691 26.92 14.75 3.09
C VAL A 691 26.16 13.93 4.14
N ASP A 692 25.75 14.58 5.21
CA ASP A 692 24.75 14.09 6.17
C ASP A 692 23.34 14.19 5.55
N SER A 693 22.69 13.05 5.36
CA SER A 693 21.33 12.92 4.80
C SER A 693 20.25 13.74 5.52
N ARG A 694 20.49 14.20 6.76
CA ARG A 694 19.57 15.13 7.45
C ARG A 694 19.69 16.58 6.96
N ALA A 695 20.86 16.98 6.47
CA ALA A 695 21.13 18.34 6.00
C ALA A 695 20.56 18.59 4.59
N GLU A 696 20.46 17.57 3.73
CA GLU A 696 19.87 17.74 2.40
C GLU A 696 18.39 18.14 2.45
N MET A 697 17.61 17.62 3.40
CA MET A 697 16.18 17.97 3.48
C MET A 697 15.95 19.45 3.87
N VAL A 698 16.89 20.04 4.62
CA VAL A 698 16.89 21.47 4.95
C VAL A 698 17.45 22.29 3.77
N ARG A 699 18.46 21.77 3.05
CA ARG A 699 19.04 22.42 1.87
C ARG A 699 18.04 22.50 0.71
N TRP A 700 17.25 21.46 0.46
CA TRP A 700 16.20 21.47 -0.56
C TRP A 700 15.00 22.37 -0.20
N ALA A 701 14.78 22.64 1.10
CA ALA A 701 13.82 23.66 1.53
C ALA A 701 14.35 25.09 1.35
N ALA A 702 15.67 25.29 1.48
CA ALA A 702 16.31 26.61 1.37
C ALA A 702 16.65 27.02 -0.09
N VAL A 703 16.88 26.08 -1.01
CA VAL A 703 17.19 26.39 -2.43
C VAL A 703 15.96 26.88 -3.21
N ARG A 704 14.76 26.85 -2.63
CA ARG A 704 13.54 27.41 -3.27
C ARG A 704 13.39 28.93 -3.13
N ASP A 705 14.15 29.56 -2.24
CA ASP A 705 14.04 31.00 -1.96
C ASP A 705 15.16 31.85 -2.60
N ALA A 706 16.16 31.23 -3.26
CA ALA A 706 17.34 31.95 -3.75
C ALA A 706 17.42 32.16 -5.28
N ASP A 707 16.75 31.36 -6.10
CA ASP A 707 16.97 31.37 -7.56
C ASP A 707 15.79 31.95 -8.36
N ALA A 708 15.26 33.10 -7.94
CA ALA A 708 14.19 33.80 -8.66
C ALA A 708 14.51 35.28 -8.92
N VAL A 709 15.72 35.61 -9.38
CA VAL A 709 16.03 36.91 -9.99
C VAL A 709 17.08 36.71 -11.09
N ASP A 710 16.81 37.28 -12.28
CA ASP A 710 17.65 37.49 -13.47
C ASP A 710 17.66 36.48 -14.65
N ALA A 711 16.84 36.86 -15.65
CA ALA A 711 17.14 37.06 -17.08
C ALA A 711 17.39 35.89 -18.05
N VAL A 712 16.54 35.78 -19.10
CA VAL A 712 16.89 35.80 -20.56
C VAL A 712 15.65 36.26 -21.38
N PRO A 713 15.80 37.13 -22.40
CA PRO A 713 14.71 37.61 -23.25
C PRO A 713 14.50 36.78 -24.53
N GLY A 714 13.25 36.74 -24.99
CA GLY A 714 12.89 36.63 -26.42
C GLY A 714 12.68 35.22 -26.98
N ALA A 715 11.41 34.79 -27.06
CA ALA A 715 10.86 34.08 -28.22
C ALA A 715 9.34 33.98 -28.08
N ASP A 716 8.64 34.52 -29.06
CA ASP A 716 7.18 34.52 -29.18
C ASP A 716 6.58 33.12 -29.41
N ALA A 717 5.30 33.04 -29.04
CA ALA A 717 4.30 32.00 -29.34
C ALA A 717 4.21 30.80 -28.38
N GLY A 718 3.18 30.86 -27.50
CA GLY A 718 2.57 29.66 -26.91
C GLY A 718 2.38 29.66 -25.39
N GLY A 719 1.81 30.72 -24.79
CA GLY A 719 1.63 30.80 -23.34
C GLY A 719 0.27 31.34 -22.92
N LEU A 720 -0.77 30.50 -22.90
CA LEU A 720 -2.06 30.83 -22.26
C LEU A 720 -2.44 29.89 -21.10
N PHE A 721 -1.68 28.82 -20.84
CA PHE A 721 -2.04 27.82 -19.83
C PHE A 721 -1.22 27.90 -18.52
N VAL A 722 -0.06 28.56 -18.53
CA VAL A 722 0.84 28.64 -17.35
C VAL A 722 0.53 29.86 -16.47
N ALA A 723 0.15 30.99 -17.07
CA ALA A 723 -0.10 32.25 -16.33
C ALA A 723 -1.32 32.19 -15.37
N GLY A 724 -2.31 31.32 -15.65
CA GLY A 724 -3.49 31.19 -14.79
C GLY A 724 -3.21 30.48 -13.46
N VAL A 725 -2.21 29.59 -13.43
CA VAL A 725 -1.86 28.81 -12.22
C VAL A 725 -0.94 29.60 -11.30
N GLU A 726 -0.02 30.39 -11.84
CA GLU A 726 0.87 31.25 -11.04
C GLU A 726 0.11 32.36 -10.32
N HIS A 727 -0.87 33.00 -10.99
CA HIS A 727 -1.66 34.08 -10.39
C HIS A 727 -2.56 33.60 -9.22
N ALA A 728 -3.01 32.34 -9.24
CA ALA A 728 -3.81 31.74 -8.16
C ALA A 728 -2.95 31.35 -6.95
N VAL A 729 -1.69 30.95 -7.17
CA VAL A 729 -0.75 30.59 -6.09
C VAL A 729 -0.22 31.84 -5.39
N GLN A 730 0.08 32.91 -6.14
CA GLN A 730 0.61 34.15 -5.57
C GLN A 730 -0.42 34.90 -4.70
N LYS A 731 -1.71 34.87 -5.09
CA LYS A 731 -2.81 35.50 -4.33
C LYS A 731 -3.14 34.77 -3.02
N HIS A 732 -2.81 33.49 -2.89
CA HIS A 732 -3.03 32.73 -1.65
C HIS A 732 -1.85 32.82 -0.68
N VAL A 733 -0.63 33.04 -1.15
CA VAL A 733 0.54 33.24 -0.27
C VAL A 733 0.49 34.61 0.43
N SER A 734 -0.16 35.63 -0.15
CA SER A 734 -0.30 36.95 0.48
C SER A 734 -1.42 37.05 1.54
N VAL A 735 -2.24 36.01 1.70
CA VAL A 735 -3.30 35.94 2.73
C VAL A 735 -2.89 35.04 3.91
N ALA A 736 -1.78 34.30 3.77
CA ALA A 736 -1.22 33.43 4.80
C ALA A 736 0.06 34.01 5.47
N ARG A 737 0.53 35.18 5.03
CA ARG A 737 1.37 36.11 5.82
C ARG A 737 0.48 37.21 6.37
#